data_AF-A0A2V9XH05-F1
#
_entry.id   AF-A0A2V9XH05-F1
#
_cell.length_a   1.000
_cell.length_b   1.000
_cell.length_c   1.000
_cell.angle_alpha   90.00
_cell.angle_beta   90.00
_cell.angle_gamma   90.00
#
_symmetry.space_group_name_H-M   'P 1'
#
loop_
_entity.id
_entity.type
_entity.pdbx_description
1 polymer ?
#
loop_
_entity_poly.entity_id
_entity_poly.type
_entity_poly.pdbx_seq_one_letter_code
_entity_poly.pdbx_strand_id
1 'polypeptide(L)'
;MPDRAEIAKRVDHAEKLLQKGKTGDALEQYLQILREDPENDNVRQMASDLCLSVNRTKEAVVLLGQLFERQVGAGEATRASLTYKKLARYGNPTWQQKIRFGQILENSNKRLAIGTYENALEELTRQELKQESVEVLNRIVAIEPAQQNFLRLGELCSQLGDGKAAAAAFLRVAEFAETAGANAAPWFERAYSEDSRDPQIALAYGKSLLAQGEIGAAIFIFETHVQAGNPSLELRDHYAKALLAANRLIDAEALVWQLFEQNPTRIHQVVTLIGAMVDAELDAEAATLARKLEQFQRRHGERRSFVTLMQDLVAAHRPSPDLLEFLSELFNSSNRENDYCQTLLKLFDLYCSTGNFQKAGECLDRAAEIDPYERGHQKRLEMLRGKIDDNRFQVIASRFTQVNNSQAAPMRAEESTLGAGALQDLMLQAEILVQYGMRSKAIERLQRIQELFPHEEDRNEDLQRLYLAAGMTPRYAGSAPVVQPASPAKSASAAPVSSSKVPAQTQSEADISSLTRVAEITRKLYHQSNANAVLSTAVNEIGTQWDVTRCIAAMRKPGLPPTTVQEFRGEGMAAGNSAALAALVSAVQDLAVSRGIVTIADAAASQELQGVREIISGLSITSLLALPLSDGTEQVGVLILAQGQPRGWHSSDIVVLRAISEQMVIALNNAGLRRLVKNLSVTDEKSGLLKRASYIDLLLAETRRSVQQSGPVSILLMQFGKRAAMVKEVGEEAVEAMMEQIGQLFATNIRSNDLAFRYELTTIAIILGDTAEKEALMAVEKLRNLIAGVRLPGREQHVPFVAGLAEAVMRQQYDPVDIVTEVINRAEQALADAIAEGPGKVVCRAATAATAAVA
;
A
#
# COMPACT_ATOMS: atom_id res chain seq x y z
N MET A 1 66.18 -32.06 -45.17
CA MET A 1 64.89 -32.55 -45.71
C MET A 1 65.18 -33.82 -46.47
N PRO A 2 64.56 -34.96 -46.14
CA PRO A 2 64.69 -36.16 -46.96
C PRO A 2 64.06 -35.92 -48.34
N ASP A 3 64.56 -36.61 -49.38
CA ASP A 3 64.00 -36.47 -50.72
C ASP A 3 62.62 -37.11 -50.79
N ARG A 4 61.58 -36.26 -50.82
CA ARG A 4 60.17 -36.69 -50.91
C ARG A 4 59.89 -37.53 -52.16
N ALA A 5 60.65 -37.33 -53.25
CA ALA A 5 60.52 -38.14 -54.46
C ALA A 5 61.16 -39.53 -54.31
N GLU A 6 62.18 -39.68 -53.46
CA GLU A 6 62.75 -40.97 -53.11
C GLU A 6 61.84 -41.75 -52.14
N ILE A 7 61.30 -41.06 -51.11
CA ILE A 7 60.32 -41.64 -50.18
C ILE A 7 59.09 -42.17 -50.94
N ALA A 8 58.53 -41.40 -51.88
CA ALA A 8 57.38 -41.84 -52.69
C ALA A 8 57.70 -43.12 -53.48
N LYS A 9 58.88 -43.23 -54.09
CA LYS A 9 59.32 -44.46 -54.80
C LYS A 9 59.47 -45.66 -53.86
N ARG A 10 59.86 -45.45 -52.60
CA ARG A 10 59.95 -46.50 -51.58
C ARG A 10 58.57 -46.94 -51.10
N VAL A 11 57.60 -46.02 -50.99
CA VAL A 11 56.18 -46.35 -50.72
C VAL A 11 55.59 -47.20 -51.85
N ASP A 12 55.73 -46.78 -53.12
CA ASP A 12 55.34 -47.56 -54.30
C ASP A 12 55.96 -48.98 -54.32
N HIS A 13 57.19 -49.11 -53.84
CA HIS A 13 57.88 -50.39 -53.75
C HIS A 13 57.28 -51.29 -52.66
N ALA A 14 56.99 -50.73 -51.48
CA ALA A 14 56.32 -51.44 -50.39
C ALA A 14 54.90 -51.89 -50.78
N GLU A 15 54.12 -51.06 -51.49
CA GLU A 15 52.82 -51.46 -52.05
C GLU A 15 52.93 -52.63 -53.05
N LYS A 16 53.94 -52.61 -53.93
CA LYS A 16 54.21 -53.73 -54.85
C LYS A 16 54.66 -55.01 -54.14
N LEU A 17 55.23 -54.92 -52.94
CA LEU A 17 55.51 -56.08 -52.09
C LEU A 17 54.23 -56.63 -51.45
N LEU A 18 53.30 -55.76 -51.03
CA LEU A 18 51.97 -56.16 -50.54
C LEU A 18 51.16 -56.89 -51.61
N GLN A 19 51.11 -56.36 -52.83
CA GLN A 19 50.41 -57.01 -53.96
C GLN A 19 50.98 -58.40 -54.29
N LYS A 20 52.24 -58.68 -53.92
CA LYS A 20 52.91 -59.99 -54.06
C LYS A 20 52.76 -60.89 -52.83
N GLY A 21 51.96 -60.51 -51.84
CA GLY A 21 51.74 -61.26 -50.60
C GLY A 21 52.92 -61.21 -49.60
N LYS A 22 53.95 -60.40 -49.85
CA LYS A 22 55.16 -60.30 -49.01
C LYS A 22 54.96 -59.30 -47.87
N THR A 23 54.03 -59.60 -46.96
CA THR A 23 53.61 -58.70 -45.87
C THR A 23 54.75 -58.34 -44.90
N GLY A 24 55.64 -59.29 -44.60
CA GLY A 24 56.82 -59.05 -43.77
C GLY A 24 57.84 -58.09 -44.40
N ASP A 25 58.23 -58.35 -45.66
CA ASP A 25 59.16 -57.48 -46.40
C ASP A 25 58.59 -56.06 -46.57
N ALA A 26 57.29 -55.94 -46.85
CA ALA A 26 56.61 -54.66 -46.97
C ALA A 26 56.57 -53.88 -45.64
N LEU A 27 56.35 -54.58 -44.51
CA LEU A 27 56.34 -53.96 -43.19
C LEU A 27 57.71 -53.37 -42.83
N GLU A 28 58.81 -54.11 -43.04
CA GLU A 28 60.15 -53.57 -42.78
C GLU A 28 60.47 -52.34 -43.66
N GLN A 29 60.01 -52.32 -44.91
CA GLN A 29 60.14 -51.13 -45.77
C GLN A 29 59.35 -49.94 -45.23
N TYR A 30 58.10 -50.10 -44.79
CA TYR A 30 57.34 -49.01 -44.18
C TYR A 30 57.93 -48.53 -42.84
N LEU A 31 58.45 -49.43 -42.01
CA LEU A 31 59.16 -49.07 -40.78
C LEU A 31 60.45 -48.30 -41.07
N GLN A 32 61.19 -48.68 -42.12
CA GLN A 32 62.37 -47.95 -42.59
C GLN A 32 62.00 -46.54 -43.08
N ILE A 33 60.93 -46.41 -43.87
CA ILE A 33 60.42 -45.10 -44.33
C ILE A 33 60.03 -44.22 -43.13
N LEU A 34 59.40 -44.76 -42.08
CA LEU A 34 59.05 -43.98 -40.88
C LEU A 34 60.24 -43.52 -40.04
N ARG A 35 61.41 -44.15 -40.17
CA ARG A 35 62.66 -43.67 -39.55
C ARG A 35 63.23 -42.46 -40.30
N GLU A 36 63.00 -42.40 -41.62
CA GLU A 36 63.50 -41.35 -42.51
C GLU A 36 62.51 -40.16 -42.62
N ASP A 37 61.21 -40.43 -42.56
CA ASP A 37 60.10 -39.46 -42.58
C ASP A 37 59.07 -39.76 -41.47
N PRO A 38 59.36 -39.35 -40.21
CA PRO A 38 58.44 -39.54 -39.09
C PRO A 38 57.11 -38.77 -39.21
N GLU A 39 56.99 -37.82 -40.13
CA GLU A 39 55.78 -37.01 -40.30
C GLU A 39 54.72 -37.70 -41.17
N ASN A 40 55.03 -38.85 -41.76
CA ASN A 40 54.18 -39.52 -42.74
C ASN A 40 53.06 -40.39 -42.12
N ASP A 41 51.92 -39.76 -41.83
CA ASP A 41 50.80 -40.44 -41.16
C ASP A 41 50.11 -41.52 -42.00
N ASN A 42 50.14 -41.41 -43.35
CA ASN A 42 49.65 -42.47 -44.23
C ASN A 42 50.51 -43.74 -44.12
N VAL A 43 51.84 -43.59 -44.17
CA VAL A 43 52.77 -44.71 -43.99
C VAL A 43 52.67 -45.27 -42.56
N ARG A 44 52.49 -44.42 -41.54
CA ARG A 44 52.27 -44.84 -40.15
C ARG A 44 51.03 -45.72 -40.01
N GLN A 45 49.92 -45.33 -40.65
CA GLN A 45 48.70 -46.14 -40.66
C GLN A 45 48.95 -47.50 -41.32
N MET A 46 49.55 -47.53 -42.53
CA MET A 46 49.84 -48.78 -43.24
C MET A 46 50.80 -49.71 -42.47
N ALA A 47 51.86 -49.16 -41.87
CA ALA A 47 52.76 -49.91 -41.00
C ALA A 47 52.03 -50.50 -39.78
N SER A 48 51.14 -49.72 -39.15
CA SER A 48 50.37 -50.19 -37.99
C SER A 48 49.39 -51.33 -38.34
N ASP A 49 48.76 -51.25 -39.51
CA ASP A 49 47.83 -52.26 -40.02
C ASP A 49 48.56 -53.56 -40.38
N LEU A 50 49.75 -53.43 -40.96
CA LEU A 50 50.61 -54.57 -41.27
C LEU A 50 51.19 -55.22 -40.01
N CYS A 51 51.63 -54.46 -39.02
CA CYS A 51 52.05 -55.00 -37.73
C CYS A 51 50.96 -55.90 -37.11
N LEU A 52 49.67 -55.51 -37.19
CA LEU A 52 48.56 -56.35 -36.75
C LEU A 52 48.41 -57.62 -37.59
N SER A 53 48.53 -57.52 -38.92
CA SER A 53 48.43 -58.69 -39.82
C SER A 53 49.53 -59.73 -39.63
N VAL A 54 50.71 -59.32 -39.13
CA VAL A 54 51.90 -60.18 -38.89
C VAL A 54 52.07 -60.47 -37.38
N ASN A 55 51.03 -60.28 -36.55
CA ASN A 55 51.05 -60.49 -35.09
C ASN A 55 52.12 -59.71 -34.29
N ARG A 56 52.69 -58.62 -34.84
CA ARG A 56 53.59 -57.67 -34.15
C ARG A 56 52.80 -56.64 -33.35
N THR A 57 51.91 -57.13 -32.48
CA THR A 57 50.89 -56.31 -31.77
C THR A 57 51.52 -55.19 -30.92
N LYS A 58 52.67 -55.44 -30.28
CA LYS A 58 53.37 -54.42 -29.47
C LYS A 58 53.78 -53.20 -30.30
N GLU A 59 54.29 -53.42 -31.51
CA GLU A 59 54.70 -52.34 -32.42
C GLU A 59 53.50 -51.65 -33.06
N ALA A 60 52.43 -52.40 -33.38
CA ALA A 60 51.16 -51.82 -33.82
C ALA A 60 50.60 -50.83 -32.79
N VAL A 61 50.61 -51.18 -31.50
CA VAL A 61 50.12 -50.32 -30.40
C VAL A 61 50.92 -49.03 -30.30
N VAL A 62 52.26 -49.08 -30.44
CA VAL A 62 53.11 -47.87 -30.45
C VAL A 62 52.79 -46.96 -31.64
N LEU A 63 52.69 -47.53 -32.85
CA LEU A 63 52.38 -46.75 -34.06
C LEU A 63 50.97 -46.15 -34.03
N LEU A 64 49.97 -46.90 -33.56
CA LEU A 64 48.59 -46.42 -33.39
C LEU A 64 48.51 -45.30 -32.33
N GLY A 65 49.27 -45.42 -31.23
CA GLY A 65 49.35 -44.38 -30.20
C GLY A 65 49.95 -43.07 -30.74
N GLN A 66 51.05 -43.15 -31.49
CA GLN A 66 51.64 -41.98 -32.17
C GLN A 66 50.68 -41.36 -33.21
N LEU A 67 50.01 -42.20 -33.99
CA LEU A 67 49.06 -41.75 -35.02
C LEU A 67 47.87 -41.02 -34.38
N PHE A 68 47.38 -41.52 -33.25
CA PHE A 68 46.30 -40.90 -32.49
C PHE A 68 46.69 -39.49 -32.00
N GLU A 69 47.82 -39.34 -31.31
CA GLU A 69 48.25 -38.02 -30.80
C GLU A 69 48.45 -37.00 -31.93
N ARG A 70 48.98 -37.44 -33.08
CA ARG A 70 49.14 -36.58 -34.27
C ARG A 70 47.80 -36.17 -34.88
N GLN A 71 46.84 -37.10 -34.99
CA GLN A 71 45.49 -36.79 -35.47
C GLN A 71 44.73 -35.86 -34.51
N VAL A 72 44.94 -36.00 -33.20
CA VAL A 72 44.43 -35.05 -32.18
C VAL A 72 45.05 -33.67 -32.39
N GLY A 73 46.37 -33.57 -32.53
CA GLY A 73 47.09 -32.31 -32.77
C GLY A 73 46.72 -31.63 -34.09
N ALA A 74 46.35 -32.41 -35.11
CA ALA A 74 45.85 -31.91 -36.39
C ALA A 74 44.34 -31.55 -36.38
N GLY A 75 43.62 -31.78 -35.28
CA GLY A 75 42.17 -31.52 -35.17
C GLY A 75 41.28 -32.56 -35.89
N GLU A 76 41.83 -33.69 -36.34
CA GLU A 76 41.12 -34.73 -37.10
C GLU A 76 40.28 -35.66 -36.20
N ALA A 77 39.33 -35.08 -35.44
CA ALA A 77 38.54 -35.75 -34.40
C ALA A 77 37.91 -37.10 -34.81
N THR A 78 37.40 -37.22 -36.04
CA THR A 78 36.78 -38.45 -36.55
C THR A 78 37.79 -39.57 -36.80
N ARG A 79 38.95 -39.25 -37.39
CA ARG A 79 40.05 -40.19 -37.61
C ARG A 79 40.71 -40.59 -36.30
N ALA A 80 41.01 -39.61 -35.44
CA ALA A 80 41.51 -39.85 -34.09
C ALA A 80 40.60 -40.83 -33.32
N SER A 81 39.28 -40.67 -33.40
CA SER A 81 38.31 -41.57 -32.77
C SER A 81 38.35 -43.02 -33.30
N LEU A 82 38.62 -43.21 -34.60
CA LEU A 82 38.77 -44.54 -35.20
C LEU A 82 40.10 -45.19 -34.79
N THR A 83 41.18 -44.42 -34.86
CA THR A 83 42.53 -44.85 -34.43
C THR A 83 42.55 -45.23 -32.96
N TYR A 84 41.90 -44.45 -32.09
CA TYR A 84 41.78 -44.76 -30.67
C TYR A 84 41.00 -46.06 -30.41
N LYS A 85 39.85 -46.26 -31.07
CA LYS A 85 39.08 -47.51 -30.94
C LYS A 85 39.89 -48.73 -31.40
N LYS A 86 40.76 -48.56 -32.40
CA LYS A 86 41.69 -49.60 -32.87
C LYS A 86 42.80 -49.85 -31.84
N LEU A 87 43.41 -48.80 -31.31
CA LEU A 87 44.41 -48.85 -30.23
C LEU A 87 43.87 -49.61 -29.01
N ALA A 88 42.71 -49.21 -28.49
CA ALA A 88 42.04 -49.81 -27.34
C ALA A 88 41.59 -51.27 -27.53
N ARG A 89 41.51 -51.75 -28.78
CA ARG A 89 41.19 -53.15 -29.09
C ARG A 89 42.41 -54.08 -28.98
N TYR A 90 43.61 -53.55 -29.19
CA TYR A 90 44.86 -54.34 -29.30
C TYR A 90 45.90 -54.02 -28.21
N GLY A 91 45.68 -52.98 -27.41
CA GLY A 91 46.47 -52.63 -26.24
C GLY A 91 45.67 -51.76 -25.26
N ASN A 92 46.26 -51.44 -24.10
CA ASN A 92 45.70 -50.46 -23.17
C ASN A 92 46.23 -49.06 -23.53
N PRO A 93 45.38 -48.09 -23.91
CA PRO A 93 45.80 -46.71 -24.12
C PRO A 93 46.27 -46.08 -22.80
N THR A 94 47.23 -45.16 -22.87
CA THR A 94 47.70 -44.43 -21.67
C THR A 94 46.60 -43.54 -21.09
N TRP A 95 46.71 -43.15 -19.82
CA TRP A 95 45.81 -42.16 -19.22
C TRP A 95 45.75 -40.85 -20.02
N GLN A 96 46.89 -40.38 -20.57
CA GLN A 96 46.93 -39.20 -21.45
C GLN A 96 46.07 -39.39 -22.71
N GLN A 97 46.21 -40.54 -23.37
CA GLN A 97 45.42 -40.88 -24.56
C GLN A 97 43.92 -41.00 -24.23
N LYS A 98 43.58 -41.58 -23.08
CA LYS A 98 42.20 -41.64 -22.57
C LYS A 98 41.62 -40.24 -22.37
N ILE A 99 42.36 -39.31 -21.75
CA ILE A 99 41.92 -37.91 -21.58
C ILE A 99 41.69 -37.23 -22.94
N ARG A 100 42.65 -37.34 -23.87
CA ARG A 100 42.52 -36.76 -25.23
C ARG A 100 41.32 -37.33 -26.00
N PHE A 101 41.05 -38.63 -25.86
CA PHE A 101 39.86 -39.24 -26.47
C PHE A 101 38.57 -38.79 -25.78
N GLY A 102 38.56 -38.66 -24.46
CA GLY A 102 37.47 -38.05 -23.71
C GLY A 102 37.14 -36.64 -24.21
N GLN A 103 38.15 -35.79 -24.45
CA GLN A 103 38.00 -34.44 -24.99
C GLN A 103 37.31 -34.41 -26.37
N ILE A 104 37.64 -35.36 -27.26
CA ILE A 104 36.95 -35.53 -28.56
C ILE A 104 35.48 -35.94 -28.38
N LEU A 105 35.18 -36.70 -27.32
CA LEU A 105 33.85 -37.22 -27.04
C LEU A 105 32.92 -36.23 -26.32
N GLU A 106 33.43 -35.18 -25.66
CA GLU A 106 32.62 -34.20 -24.88
C GLU A 106 31.41 -33.67 -25.65
N ASN A 107 31.61 -33.35 -26.94
CA ASN A 107 30.56 -32.80 -27.81
C ASN A 107 29.78 -33.84 -28.61
N SER A 108 30.26 -35.08 -28.72
CA SER A 108 29.69 -36.11 -29.60
C SER A 108 29.01 -37.26 -28.87
N ASN A 109 29.54 -37.70 -27.72
CA ASN A 109 28.94 -38.72 -26.87
C ASN A 109 29.40 -38.56 -25.41
N LYS A 110 28.70 -37.69 -24.68
CA LYS A 110 28.95 -37.37 -23.26
C LYS A 110 29.05 -38.61 -22.36
N ARG A 111 28.18 -39.61 -22.54
CA ARG A 111 28.19 -40.84 -21.73
C ARG A 111 29.45 -41.67 -21.94
N LEU A 112 29.93 -41.76 -23.19
CA LEU A 112 31.19 -42.42 -23.50
C LEU A 112 32.40 -41.58 -23.05
N ALA A 113 32.30 -40.25 -23.07
CA ALA A 113 33.33 -39.35 -22.53
C ALA A 113 33.52 -39.58 -21.02
N ILE A 114 32.45 -39.55 -20.23
CA ILE A 114 32.48 -39.83 -18.77
C ILE A 114 33.09 -41.21 -18.51
N GLY A 115 32.62 -42.26 -19.19
CA GLY A 115 33.19 -43.60 -19.04
C GLY A 115 34.67 -43.69 -19.43
N THR A 116 35.14 -42.87 -20.37
CA THR A 116 36.56 -42.78 -20.74
C THR A 116 37.37 -42.05 -19.66
N TYR A 117 36.82 -40.98 -19.08
CA TYR A 117 37.44 -40.22 -18.01
C TYR A 117 37.53 -41.01 -16.69
N GLU A 118 36.50 -41.77 -16.30
CA GLU A 118 36.57 -42.67 -15.13
C GLU A 118 37.67 -43.73 -15.31
N ASN A 119 37.77 -44.33 -16.50
CA ASN A 119 38.85 -45.27 -16.85
C ASN A 119 40.27 -44.63 -16.85
N ALA A 120 40.36 -43.31 -16.97
CA ALA A 120 41.61 -42.56 -16.81
C ALA A 120 41.87 -42.24 -15.33
N LEU A 121 40.84 -41.81 -14.60
CA LEU A 121 40.88 -41.46 -13.19
C LEU A 121 41.28 -42.67 -12.31
N GLU A 122 40.76 -43.87 -12.61
CA GLU A 122 41.19 -45.10 -11.94
C GLU A 122 42.70 -45.35 -12.08
N GLU A 123 43.27 -45.09 -13.27
CA GLU A 123 44.69 -45.30 -13.55
C GLU A 123 45.56 -44.23 -12.88
N LEU A 124 45.13 -42.97 -12.91
CA LEU A 124 45.78 -41.86 -12.20
C LEU A 124 45.76 -42.06 -10.68
N THR A 125 44.64 -42.54 -10.13
CA THR A 125 44.49 -42.84 -8.69
C THR A 125 45.46 -43.94 -8.25
N ARG A 126 45.61 -45.00 -9.07
CA ARG A 126 46.61 -46.08 -8.80
C ARG A 126 48.06 -45.61 -8.91
N GLN A 127 48.33 -44.51 -9.62
CA GLN A 127 49.66 -43.90 -9.77
C GLN A 127 49.88 -42.74 -8.78
N GLU A 128 48.91 -42.45 -7.90
CA GLU A 128 48.90 -41.31 -6.97
C GLU A 128 49.08 -39.93 -7.64
N LEU A 129 48.74 -39.84 -8.94
CA LEU A 129 48.82 -38.62 -9.74
C LEU A 129 47.61 -37.71 -9.46
N LYS A 130 47.65 -37.05 -8.30
CA LYS A 130 46.52 -36.28 -7.75
C LYS A 130 46.17 -35.02 -8.55
N GLN A 131 47.16 -34.30 -9.11
CA GLN A 131 46.91 -33.05 -9.86
C GLN A 131 46.17 -33.35 -11.17
N GLU A 132 46.62 -34.36 -11.90
CA GLU A 132 46.00 -34.87 -13.12
C GLU A 132 44.61 -35.47 -12.83
N SER A 133 44.44 -36.13 -11.68
CA SER A 133 43.13 -36.63 -11.23
C SER A 133 42.13 -35.48 -11.06
N VAL A 134 42.56 -34.32 -10.52
CA VAL A 134 41.71 -33.12 -10.42
C VAL A 134 41.39 -32.54 -11.80
N GLU A 135 42.30 -32.53 -12.78
CA GLU A 135 41.99 -32.10 -14.15
C GLU A 135 40.89 -32.98 -14.77
N VAL A 136 41.03 -34.30 -14.68
CA VAL A 136 40.05 -35.27 -15.20
C VAL A 136 38.70 -35.13 -14.50
N LEU A 137 38.70 -34.98 -13.18
CA LEU A 137 37.47 -34.90 -12.41
C LEU A 137 36.72 -33.56 -12.63
N ASN A 138 37.44 -32.45 -12.84
CA ASN A 138 36.83 -31.20 -13.32
C ASN A 138 36.11 -31.39 -14.67
N ARG A 139 36.67 -32.20 -15.59
CA ARG A 139 35.99 -32.53 -16.86
C ARG A 139 34.74 -33.40 -16.65
N ILE A 140 34.80 -34.40 -15.76
CA ILE A 140 33.61 -35.19 -15.40
C ILE A 140 32.53 -34.28 -14.82
N VAL A 141 32.85 -33.43 -13.85
CA VAL A 141 31.93 -32.47 -13.22
C VAL A 141 31.32 -31.49 -14.23
N ALA A 142 32.08 -31.03 -15.22
CA ALA A 142 31.57 -30.14 -16.27
C ALA A 142 30.55 -30.81 -17.23
N ILE A 143 30.60 -32.14 -17.38
CA ILE A 143 29.68 -32.90 -18.23
C ILE A 143 28.49 -33.43 -17.42
N GLU A 144 28.75 -33.89 -16.19
CA GLU A 144 27.81 -34.47 -15.24
C GLU A 144 27.98 -33.80 -13.85
N PRO A 145 27.38 -32.61 -13.65
CA PRO A 145 27.40 -31.91 -12.38
C PRO A 145 26.50 -32.62 -11.36
N ALA A 146 27.05 -33.64 -10.71
CA ALA A 146 26.39 -34.47 -9.70
C ALA A 146 27.09 -34.34 -8.35
N GLN A 147 26.32 -34.42 -7.26
CA GLN A 147 26.81 -34.28 -5.88
C GLN A 147 28.02 -35.18 -5.58
N GLN A 148 27.99 -36.45 -6.02
CA GLN A 148 29.09 -37.39 -5.83
C GLN A 148 30.39 -36.97 -6.54
N ASN A 149 30.28 -36.34 -7.72
CA ASN A 149 31.44 -35.88 -8.49
C ASN A 149 32.04 -34.62 -7.85
N PHE A 150 31.22 -33.70 -7.36
CA PHE A 150 31.68 -32.56 -6.55
C PHE A 150 32.32 -32.98 -5.23
N LEU A 151 31.79 -34.01 -4.55
CA LEU A 151 32.38 -34.54 -3.32
C LEU A 151 33.79 -35.09 -3.57
N ARG A 152 33.94 -35.95 -4.58
CA ARG A 152 35.26 -36.50 -4.98
C ARG A 152 36.25 -35.37 -5.34
N LEU A 153 35.76 -34.30 -5.96
CA LEU A 153 36.59 -33.15 -6.35
C LEU A 153 37.05 -32.35 -5.14
N GLY A 154 36.13 -32.04 -4.22
CA GLY A 154 36.45 -31.33 -2.98
C GLY A 154 37.48 -32.07 -2.14
N GLU A 155 37.34 -33.39 -2.01
CA GLU A 155 38.27 -34.23 -1.25
C GLU A 155 39.67 -34.31 -1.88
N LEU A 156 39.78 -34.37 -3.21
CA LEU A 156 41.07 -34.35 -3.90
C LEU A 156 41.75 -32.98 -3.83
N CYS A 157 41.00 -31.88 -3.99
CA CYS A 157 41.52 -30.52 -3.86
C CYS A 157 42.01 -30.23 -2.42
N SER A 158 41.24 -30.64 -1.41
CA SER A 158 41.60 -30.55 0.01
C SER A 158 42.91 -31.29 0.30
N GLN A 159 43.06 -32.53 -0.20
CA GLN A 159 44.32 -33.30 -0.08
C GLN A 159 45.52 -32.69 -0.80
N LEU A 160 45.30 -31.81 -1.78
CA LEU A 160 46.35 -31.06 -2.49
C LEU A 160 46.66 -29.71 -1.83
N GLY A 161 45.89 -29.29 -0.83
CA GLY A 161 46.00 -27.95 -0.23
C GLY A 161 45.40 -26.83 -1.08
N ASP A 162 44.64 -27.14 -2.14
CA ASP A 162 43.86 -26.14 -2.88
C ASP A 162 42.51 -25.91 -2.18
N GLY A 163 42.58 -25.20 -1.06
CA GLY A 163 41.42 -24.84 -0.25
C GLY A 163 40.34 -24.09 -1.03
N LYS A 164 40.72 -23.30 -2.05
CA LYS A 164 39.76 -22.56 -2.89
C LYS A 164 38.91 -23.50 -3.74
N ALA A 165 39.56 -24.41 -4.47
CA ALA A 165 38.85 -25.39 -5.28
C ALA A 165 38.07 -26.38 -4.41
N ALA A 166 38.61 -26.75 -3.24
CA ALA A 166 37.92 -27.59 -2.26
C ALA A 166 36.65 -26.93 -1.72
N ALA A 167 36.75 -25.69 -1.25
CA ALA A 167 35.64 -24.92 -0.69
C ALA A 167 34.52 -24.70 -1.71
N ALA A 168 34.87 -24.33 -2.95
CA ALA A 168 33.90 -24.19 -4.04
C ALA A 168 33.19 -25.51 -4.39
N ALA A 169 33.89 -26.65 -4.33
CA ALA A 169 33.29 -27.96 -4.57
C ALA A 169 32.37 -28.39 -3.41
N PHE A 170 32.78 -28.20 -2.15
CA PHE A 170 31.92 -28.51 -0.99
C PHE A 170 30.68 -27.60 -0.91
N LEU A 171 30.78 -26.34 -1.34
CA LEU A 171 29.62 -25.45 -1.48
C LEU A 171 28.57 -26.06 -2.44
N ARG A 172 29.00 -26.59 -3.60
CA ARG A 172 28.09 -27.30 -4.52
C ARG A 172 27.50 -28.56 -3.90
N VAL A 173 28.28 -29.34 -3.13
CA VAL A 173 27.75 -30.51 -2.39
C VAL A 173 26.66 -30.10 -1.40
N ALA A 174 26.80 -28.95 -0.74
CA ALA A 174 25.81 -28.39 0.17
C ALA A 174 24.52 -27.97 -0.56
N GLU A 175 24.63 -27.23 -1.68
CA GLU A 175 23.49 -26.85 -2.53
C GLU A 175 22.70 -28.08 -3.05
N PHE A 176 23.41 -29.15 -3.43
CA PHE A 176 22.76 -30.42 -3.82
C PHE A 176 22.09 -31.13 -2.63
N ALA A 177 22.67 -31.07 -1.42
CA ALA A 177 22.03 -31.61 -0.23
C ALA A 177 20.76 -30.84 0.13
N GLU A 178 20.80 -29.51 0.09
CA GLU A 178 19.68 -28.62 0.40
C GLU A 178 18.52 -28.82 -0.59
N THR A 179 18.80 -28.84 -1.89
CA THR A 179 17.79 -29.12 -2.93
C THR A 179 17.19 -30.53 -2.87
N ALA A 180 17.92 -31.50 -2.30
CA ALA A 180 17.41 -32.84 -2.01
C ALA A 180 16.65 -32.94 -0.67
N GLY A 181 16.55 -31.87 0.12
CA GLY A 181 15.96 -31.88 1.46
C GLY A 181 16.80 -32.62 2.51
N ALA A 182 18.08 -32.87 2.22
CA ALA A 182 19.04 -33.49 3.13
C ALA A 182 19.77 -32.44 3.98
N ASN A 183 20.46 -32.88 5.04
CA ASN A 183 21.23 -31.97 5.89
C ASN A 183 22.47 -31.43 5.15
N ALA A 184 22.40 -30.17 4.73
CA ALA A 184 23.50 -29.45 4.05
C ALA A 184 24.52 -28.83 5.02
N ALA A 185 24.19 -28.68 6.31
CA ALA A 185 25.01 -27.93 7.27
C ALA A 185 26.49 -28.37 7.36
N PRO A 186 26.83 -29.68 7.43
CA PRO A 186 28.23 -30.12 7.50
C PRO A 186 29.04 -29.76 6.25
N TRP A 187 28.40 -29.62 5.10
CA TRP A 187 29.06 -29.27 3.84
C TRP A 187 29.34 -27.78 3.74
N PHE A 188 28.44 -26.93 4.25
CA PHE A 188 28.70 -25.49 4.40
C PHE A 188 29.81 -25.21 5.41
N GLU A 189 29.82 -25.92 6.55
CA GLU A 189 30.91 -25.83 7.54
C GLU A 189 32.25 -26.26 6.92
N ARG A 190 32.28 -27.40 6.24
CA ARG A 190 33.48 -27.90 5.57
C ARG A 190 33.99 -26.94 4.49
N ALA A 191 33.10 -26.36 3.68
CA ALA A 191 33.47 -25.33 2.70
C ALA A 191 34.10 -24.10 3.37
N TYR A 192 33.51 -23.59 4.46
CA TYR A 192 34.05 -22.45 5.21
C TYR A 192 35.38 -22.76 5.91
N SER A 193 35.61 -24.01 6.32
CA SER A 193 36.89 -24.43 6.91
C SER A 193 38.06 -24.45 5.90
N GLU A 194 37.76 -24.61 4.61
CA GLU A 194 38.75 -24.68 3.52
C GLU A 194 39.07 -23.28 2.95
N ASP A 195 38.07 -22.40 2.78
CA ASP A 195 38.29 -20.97 2.49
C ASP A 195 37.30 -20.07 3.24
N SER A 196 37.71 -19.63 4.44
CA SER A 196 36.96 -18.67 5.27
C SER A 196 37.05 -17.21 4.78
N ARG A 197 37.77 -16.93 3.69
CA ARG A 197 37.92 -15.57 3.16
C ARG A 197 36.92 -15.26 2.06
N ASP A 198 36.30 -16.27 1.46
CA ASP A 198 35.29 -16.10 0.43
C ASP A 198 33.95 -15.62 1.03
N PRO A 199 33.45 -14.42 0.66
CA PRO A 199 32.21 -13.88 1.21
C PRO A 199 30.95 -14.65 0.76
N GLN A 200 30.98 -15.40 -0.33
CA GLN A 200 29.86 -16.26 -0.75
C GLN A 200 29.76 -17.50 0.14
N ILE A 201 30.89 -18.09 0.51
CA ILE A 201 30.96 -19.26 1.39
C ILE A 201 30.58 -18.87 2.81
N ALA A 202 31.11 -17.76 3.32
CA ALA A 202 30.69 -17.19 4.60
C ALA A 202 29.20 -16.83 4.63
N LEU A 203 28.64 -16.32 3.52
CA LEU A 203 27.21 -16.06 3.39
C LEU A 203 26.38 -17.34 3.48
N ALA A 204 26.76 -18.39 2.74
CA ALA A 204 26.05 -19.66 2.73
C ALA A 204 26.12 -20.37 4.09
N TYR A 205 27.29 -20.41 4.73
CA TYR A 205 27.45 -21.01 6.05
C TYR A 205 26.74 -20.19 7.15
N GLY A 206 26.81 -18.86 7.12
CA GLY A 206 26.06 -18.00 8.03
C GLY A 206 24.53 -18.15 7.88
N LYS A 207 24.01 -18.31 6.65
CA LYS A 207 22.60 -18.67 6.40
C LYS A 207 22.23 -20.00 7.04
N SER A 208 23.07 -21.02 6.87
CA SER A 208 22.91 -22.36 7.48
C SER A 208 22.88 -22.31 9.01
N LEU A 209 23.76 -21.52 9.65
CA LEU A 209 23.79 -21.34 11.10
C LEU A 209 22.55 -20.62 11.63
N LEU A 210 22.07 -19.57 10.93
CA LEU A 210 20.81 -18.92 11.28
C LEU A 210 19.61 -19.88 11.20
N ALA A 211 19.57 -20.76 10.19
CA ALA A 211 18.53 -21.78 10.06
C ALA A 211 18.56 -22.83 11.19
N GLN A 212 19.73 -23.06 11.80
CA GLN A 212 19.90 -23.94 12.97
C GLN A 212 19.60 -23.24 14.30
N GLY A 213 19.45 -21.91 14.31
CA GLY A 213 19.30 -21.11 15.54
C GLY A 213 20.63 -20.70 16.19
N GLU A 214 21.78 -20.99 15.57
CA GLU A 214 23.13 -20.66 16.06
C GLU A 214 23.50 -19.21 15.74
N ILE A 215 22.68 -18.27 16.25
CA ILE A 215 22.72 -16.84 15.90
C ILE A 215 24.08 -16.21 16.25
N GLY A 216 24.66 -16.56 17.40
CA GLY A 216 25.95 -16.02 17.84
C GLY A 216 27.11 -16.41 16.91
N ALA A 217 27.11 -17.64 16.39
CA ALA A 217 28.11 -18.11 15.43
C ALA A 217 27.93 -17.41 14.06
N ALA A 218 26.68 -17.23 13.61
CA ALA A 218 26.39 -16.50 12.38
C ALA A 218 26.85 -15.03 12.46
N ILE A 219 26.61 -14.35 13.59
CA ILE A 219 27.09 -12.99 13.86
C ILE A 219 28.61 -12.91 13.70
N PHE A 220 29.36 -13.79 14.38
CA PHE A 220 30.84 -13.78 14.34
C PHE A 220 31.41 -13.91 12.92
N ILE A 221 30.82 -14.79 12.10
CA ILE A 221 31.21 -14.97 10.70
C ILE A 221 30.91 -13.71 9.90
N PHE A 222 29.67 -13.22 9.93
CA PHE A 222 29.28 -12.03 9.15
C PHE A 222 30.07 -10.78 9.57
N GLU A 223 30.25 -10.55 10.87
CA GLU A 223 30.97 -9.40 11.42
C GLU A 223 32.40 -9.30 10.86
N THR A 224 33.10 -10.44 10.76
CA THR A 224 34.45 -10.53 10.18
C THR A 224 34.50 -10.00 8.74
N HIS A 225 33.54 -10.39 7.88
CA HIS A 225 33.49 -9.92 6.48
C HIS A 225 32.97 -8.49 6.35
N VAL A 226 32.11 -8.03 7.26
CA VAL A 226 31.62 -6.64 7.27
C VAL A 226 32.75 -5.67 7.63
N GLN A 227 33.57 -6.02 8.63
CA GLN A 227 34.75 -5.25 9.03
C GLN A 227 35.87 -5.29 7.97
N ALA A 228 36.04 -6.40 7.23
CA ALA A 228 37.06 -6.54 6.20
C ALA A 228 36.88 -5.62 4.97
N GLY A 229 35.66 -5.09 4.74
CA GLY A 229 35.41 -4.02 3.78
C GLY A 229 34.45 -4.38 2.64
N ASN A 230 33.45 -3.52 2.46
CA ASN A 230 32.41 -3.55 1.42
C ASN A 230 31.73 -4.93 1.15
N PRO A 231 31.07 -5.52 2.17
CA PRO A 231 30.28 -6.75 2.01
C PRO A 231 29.14 -6.60 1.00
N SER A 232 28.67 -7.73 0.46
CA SER A 232 27.50 -7.76 -0.43
C SER A 232 26.22 -7.32 0.29
N LEU A 233 25.23 -6.84 -0.48
CA LEU A 233 23.94 -6.42 0.08
C LEU A 233 23.23 -7.59 0.79
N GLU A 234 23.31 -8.80 0.24
CA GLU A 234 22.78 -10.01 0.90
C GLU A 234 23.48 -10.31 2.22
N LEU A 235 24.81 -10.15 2.33
CA LEU A 235 25.53 -10.40 3.57
C LEU A 235 25.16 -9.36 4.64
N ARG A 236 25.04 -8.08 4.27
CA ARG A 236 24.51 -7.03 5.17
C ARG A 236 23.09 -7.36 5.66
N ASP A 237 22.21 -7.84 4.77
CA ASP A 237 20.83 -8.20 5.08
C ASP A 237 20.72 -9.37 6.08
N HIS A 238 21.54 -10.42 5.90
CA HIS A 238 21.58 -11.56 6.82
C HIS A 238 22.28 -11.23 8.14
N TYR A 239 23.29 -10.35 8.11
CA TYR A 239 23.92 -9.84 9.33
C TYR A 239 22.95 -9.00 10.17
N ALA A 240 22.21 -8.08 9.55
CA ALA A 240 21.17 -7.31 10.23
C ALA A 240 20.09 -8.22 10.86
N LYS A 241 19.63 -9.25 10.14
CA LYS A 241 18.71 -10.27 10.68
C LYS A 241 19.31 -11.01 11.88
N ALA A 242 20.60 -11.37 11.82
CA ALA A 242 21.30 -12.04 12.91
C ALA A 242 21.38 -11.16 14.17
N LEU A 243 21.76 -9.89 14.02
CA LEU A 243 21.82 -8.92 15.12
C LEU A 243 20.44 -8.68 15.76
N LEU A 244 19.39 -8.52 14.94
CA LEU A 244 18.01 -8.42 15.42
C LEU A 244 17.57 -9.66 16.20
N ALA A 245 17.87 -10.86 15.69
CA ALA A 245 17.54 -12.12 16.38
C ALA A 245 18.31 -12.32 17.69
N ALA A 246 19.52 -11.75 17.81
CA ALA A 246 20.30 -11.71 19.05
C ALA A 246 19.95 -10.54 19.99
N ASN A 247 18.93 -9.74 19.66
CA ASN A 247 18.57 -8.51 20.37
C ASN A 247 19.71 -7.46 20.48
N ARG A 248 20.70 -7.50 19.56
CA ARG A 248 21.77 -6.49 19.43
C ARG A 248 21.27 -5.29 18.62
N LEU A 249 20.25 -4.62 19.15
CA LEU A 249 19.46 -3.62 18.41
C LEU A 249 20.26 -2.37 17.99
N ILE A 250 21.13 -1.88 18.87
CA ILE A 250 22.00 -0.71 18.60
C ILE A 250 22.96 -1.00 17.44
N ASP A 251 23.58 -2.20 17.43
CA ASP A 251 24.47 -2.63 16.35
C ASP A 251 23.71 -2.83 15.02
N ALA A 252 22.44 -3.24 15.10
CA ALA A 252 21.58 -3.41 13.95
C ALA A 252 21.15 -2.07 13.31
N GLU A 253 21.02 -0.98 14.09
CA GLU A 253 20.48 0.31 13.62
C GLU A 253 21.20 0.82 12.37
N ALA A 254 22.53 0.92 12.43
CA ALA A 254 23.31 1.48 11.33
C ALA A 254 23.16 0.67 10.03
N LEU A 255 23.03 -0.65 10.13
CA LEU A 255 22.89 -1.57 9.00
C LEU A 255 21.47 -1.56 8.43
N VAL A 256 20.45 -1.63 9.29
CA VAL A 256 19.03 -1.55 8.90
C VAL A 256 18.76 -0.20 8.23
N TRP A 257 19.35 0.89 8.74
CA TRP A 257 19.25 2.21 8.14
C TRP A 257 19.91 2.29 6.74
N GLN A 258 21.12 1.75 6.57
CA GLN A 258 21.79 1.69 5.26
C GLN A 258 21.01 0.87 4.22
N LEU A 259 20.39 -0.25 4.65
CA LEU A 259 19.54 -1.07 3.78
C LEU A 259 18.24 -0.36 3.40
N PHE A 260 17.69 0.46 4.29
CA PHE A 260 16.53 1.31 4.03
C PHE A 260 16.84 2.47 3.07
N GLU A 261 17.97 3.17 3.24
CA GLU A 261 18.40 4.24 2.33
C GLU A 261 18.59 3.73 0.89
N GLN A 262 19.05 2.48 0.73
CA GLN A 262 19.19 1.84 -0.58
C GLN A 262 17.86 1.34 -1.17
N ASN A 263 16.87 1.06 -0.33
CA ASN A 263 15.55 0.60 -0.76
C ASN A 263 14.44 1.07 0.21
N PRO A 264 13.79 2.22 -0.07
CA PRO A 264 12.78 2.82 0.82
C PRO A 264 11.55 1.94 1.12
N THR A 265 11.28 0.91 0.31
CA THR A 265 10.20 -0.06 0.60
C THR A 265 10.41 -0.83 1.90
N ARG A 266 11.64 -0.84 2.44
CA ARG A 266 12.02 -1.48 3.70
C ARG A 266 11.64 -0.67 4.95
N ILE A 267 10.84 0.39 4.84
CA ILE A 267 10.39 1.22 5.99
C ILE A 267 9.91 0.37 7.19
N HIS A 268 9.17 -0.71 6.94
CA HIS A 268 8.69 -1.61 7.98
C HIS A 268 9.81 -2.27 8.80
N GLN A 269 11.00 -2.52 8.24
CA GLN A 269 12.14 -3.06 8.98
C GLN A 269 12.69 -2.06 10.00
N VAL A 270 12.78 -0.78 9.63
CA VAL A 270 13.18 0.31 10.54
C VAL A 270 12.17 0.47 11.67
N VAL A 271 10.89 0.37 11.33
CA VAL A 271 9.76 0.49 12.26
C VAL A 271 9.71 -0.68 13.25
N THR A 272 9.90 -1.92 12.78
CA THR A 272 10.01 -3.10 13.66
C THR A 272 11.22 -2.98 14.60
N LEU A 273 12.34 -2.40 14.13
CA LEU A 273 13.48 -2.10 14.99
C LEU A 273 13.13 -1.05 16.06
N ILE A 274 12.46 0.07 15.72
CA ILE A 274 12.00 1.06 16.70
C ILE A 274 11.12 0.40 17.77
N GLY A 275 10.17 -0.44 17.37
CA GLY A 275 9.29 -1.18 18.29
C GLY A 275 10.08 -2.13 19.21
N ALA A 276 11.00 -2.91 18.66
CA ALA A 276 11.88 -3.79 19.44
C ALA A 276 12.76 -3.01 20.44
N MET A 277 13.21 -1.81 20.08
CA MET A 277 14.00 -0.95 20.97
C MET A 277 13.16 -0.45 22.16
N VAL A 278 11.90 -0.08 21.94
CA VAL A 278 10.95 0.29 23.02
C VAL A 278 10.68 -0.89 23.96
N ASP A 279 10.47 -2.09 23.42
CA ASP A 279 10.24 -3.30 24.21
C ASP A 279 11.50 -3.75 24.99
N ALA A 280 12.68 -3.38 24.50
CA ALA A 280 13.98 -3.61 25.16
C ALA A 280 14.42 -2.46 26.10
N GLU A 281 13.53 -1.51 26.40
CA GLU A 281 13.78 -0.33 27.26
C GLU A 281 14.86 0.66 26.74
N LEU A 282 15.18 0.60 25.43
CA LEU A 282 16.05 1.56 24.71
C LEU A 282 15.22 2.75 24.18
N ASP A 283 14.50 3.39 25.10
CA ASP A 283 13.48 4.41 24.81
C ASP A 283 14.06 5.65 24.08
N ALA A 284 15.27 6.08 24.46
CA ALA A 284 15.93 7.25 23.88
C ALA A 284 16.41 6.99 22.44
N GLU A 285 17.03 5.82 22.21
CA GLU A 285 17.53 5.40 20.90
C GLU A 285 16.39 5.07 19.93
N ALA A 286 15.28 4.52 20.42
CA ALA A 286 14.05 4.37 19.62
C ALA A 286 13.54 5.74 19.13
N ALA A 287 13.54 6.75 20.00
CA ALA A 287 13.06 8.09 19.68
C ALA A 287 14.04 8.91 18.80
N THR A 288 15.36 8.63 18.82
CA THR A 288 16.29 9.23 17.84
C THR A 288 16.13 8.61 16.46
N LEU A 289 15.98 7.29 16.37
CA LEU A 289 15.72 6.58 15.12
C LEU A 289 14.37 7.01 14.49
N ALA A 290 13.32 7.18 15.30
CA ALA A 290 12.03 7.68 14.84
C ALA A 290 12.11 9.11 14.27
N ARG A 291 12.85 10.02 14.91
CA ARG A 291 13.12 11.38 14.40
C ARG A 291 13.93 11.37 13.11
N LYS A 292 14.92 10.48 13.00
CA LYS A 292 15.72 10.28 11.78
C LYS A 292 14.83 9.83 10.60
N LEU A 293 13.89 8.91 10.86
CA LEU A 293 12.91 8.43 9.89
C LEU A 293 11.90 9.52 9.50
N GLU A 294 11.43 10.35 10.46
CA GLU A 294 10.55 11.50 10.20
C GLU A 294 11.19 12.50 9.23
N GLN A 295 12.46 12.86 9.46
CA GLN A 295 13.20 13.78 8.59
C GLN A 295 13.38 13.22 7.17
N PHE A 296 13.58 11.90 7.03
CA PHE A 296 13.62 11.25 5.72
C PHE A 296 12.25 11.33 5.03
N GLN A 297 11.19 10.86 5.69
CA GLN A 297 9.83 10.84 5.12
C GLN A 297 9.31 12.24 4.76
N ARG A 298 9.67 13.26 5.55
CA ARG A 298 9.35 14.66 5.28
C ARG A 298 9.98 15.19 4.00
N ARG A 299 11.19 14.73 3.62
CA ARG A 299 11.84 15.11 2.34
C ARG A 299 11.17 14.44 1.13
N HIS A 300 10.58 13.27 1.32
CA HIS A 300 9.91 12.50 0.25
C HIS A 300 8.40 12.79 0.13
N GLY A 301 7.83 13.64 0.99
CA GLY A 301 6.41 14.04 0.92
C GLY A 301 5.42 13.04 1.56
N GLU A 302 5.89 11.86 1.99
CA GLU A 302 5.08 10.78 2.58
C GLU A 302 4.72 11.00 4.06
N ARG A 303 4.57 12.27 4.47
CA ARG A 303 4.34 12.63 5.87
C ARG A 303 3.04 12.03 6.43
N ARG A 304 1.97 11.95 5.62
CA ARG A 304 0.66 11.50 6.07
C ARG A 304 0.62 10.00 6.40
N SER A 305 1.27 9.16 5.59
CA SER A 305 1.41 7.73 5.85
C SER A 305 2.29 7.47 7.08
N PHE A 306 3.41 8.21 7.20
CA PHE A 306 4.29 8.12 8.36
C PHE A 306 3.59 8.40 9.71
N VAL A 307 2.71 9.41 9.76
CA VAL A 307 1.94 9.74 10.98
C VAL A 307 1.04 8.58 11.43
N THR A 308 0.32 7.92 10.52
CA THR A 308 -0.50 6.74 10.84
C THR A 308 0.39 5.57 11.29
N LEU A 309 1.51 5.36 10.61
CA LEU A 309 2.43 4.27 10.91
C LEU A 309 3.05 4.41 12.31
N MET A 310 3.43 5.63 12.73
CA MET A 310 3.88 5.90 14.10
C MET A 310 2.75 5.77 15.14
N GLN A 311 1.49 6.05 14.77
CA GLN A 311 0.33 5.77 15.63
C GLN A 311 0.17 4.28 15.90
N ASP A 312 0.24 3.45 14.85
CA ASP A 312 0.08 2.00 14.96
C ASP A 312 1.22 1.38 15.78
N LEU A 313 2.47 1.85 15.61
CA LEU A 313 3.61 1.42 16.43
C LEU A 313 3.40 1.75 17.91
N VAL A 314 3.06 3.00 18.25
CA VAL A 314 2.86 3.41 19.65
C VAL A 314 1.66 2.70 20.29
N ALA A 315 0.68 2.25 19.51
CA ALA A 315 -0.44 1.44 19.99
C ALA A 315 -0.09 -0.05 20.22
N ALA A 316 0.93 -0.58 19.54
CA ALA A 316 1.33 -1.99 19.60
C ALA A 316 2.37 -2.33 20.68
N HIS A 317 3.16 -1.34 21.13
CA HIS A 317 4.30 -1.50 22.03
C HIS A 317 4.09 -0.87 23.41
N ARG A 318 5.04 -1.10 24.33
CA ARG A 318 5.07 -0.47 25.67
C ARG A 318 4.97 1.07 25.58
N PRO A 319 4.17 1.74 26.43
CA PRO A 319 4.08 3.20 26.41
C PRO A 319 5.40 3.83 26.87
N SER A 320 6.06 4.55 25.96
CA SER A 320 7.38 5.16 26.15
C SER A 320 7.26 6.69 26.19
N PRO A 321 7.77 7.38 27.24
CA PRO A 321 7.71 8.84 27.32
C PRO A 321 8.43 9.53 26.15
N ASP A 322 9.65 9.11 25.81
CA ASP A 322 10.46 9.73 24.75
C ASP A 322 9.81 9.60 23.37
N LEU A 323 9.16 8.46 23.10
CA LEU A 323 8.45 8.23 21.85
C LEU A 323 7.09 8.95 21.82
N LEU A 324 6.39 9.07 22.95
CA LEU A 324 5.17 9.87 23.06
C LEU A 324 5.46 11.39 22.97
N GLU A 325 6.60 11.87 23.49
CA GLU A 325 7.07 13.25 23.27
C GLU A 325 7.26 13.50 21.78
N PHE A 326 8.00 12.64 21.08
CA PHE A 326 8.16 12.69 19.63
C PHE A 326 6.82 12.64 18.88
N LEU A 327 5.90 11.76 19.28
CA LEU A 327 4.58 11.65 18.66
C LEU A 327 3.75 12.93 18.86
N SER A 328 3.88 13.60 20.01
CA SER A 328 3.25 14.90 20.28
C SER A 328 3.80 16.01 19.38
N GLU A 329 5.12 16.05 19.14
CA GLU A 329 5.77 16.96 18.19
C GLU A 329 5.28 16.69 16.75
N LEU A 330 5.15 15.42 16.39
CA LEU A 330 4.68 14.98 15.07
C LEU A 330 3.21 15.37 14.81
N PHE A 331 2.31 15.21 15.78
CA PHE A 331 0.91 15.63 15.63
C PHE A 331 0.74 17.14 15.62
N ASN A 332 1.39 17.86 16.53
CA ASN A 332 1.36 19.32 16.58
C ASN A 332 1.82 19.91 15.24
N SER A 333 2.99 19.48 14.76
CA SER A 333 3.53 19.94 13.48
C SER A 333 2.75 19.44 12.24
N SER A 334 1.80 18.52 12.41
CA SER A 334 0.89 18.01 11.36
C SER A 334 -0.55 18.51 11.52
N ASN A 335 -0.79 19.48 12.43
CA ASN A 335 -2.10 20.06 12.75
C ASN A 335 -3.18 19.02 13.14
N ARG A 336 -2.78 17.94 13.84
CA ARG A 336 -3.70 16.93 14.42
C ARG A 336 -3.97 17.24 15.89
N GLU A 337 -4.68 18.34 16.14
CA GLU A 337 -4.91 18.91 17.48
C GLU A 337 -5.51 17.92 18.49
N ASN A 338 -6.51 17.13 18.09
CA ASN A 338 -7.14 16.13 18.96
C ASN A 338 -6.18 14.98 19.34
N ASP A 339 -5.47 14.40 18.35
CA ASP A 339 -4.47 13.36 18.62
C ASP A 339 -3.30 13.89 19.48
N TYR A 340 -2.92 15.16 19.27
CA TYR A 340 -1.92 15.86 20.07
C TYR A 340 -2.36 16.02 21.54
N CYS A 341 -3.59 16.48 21.81
CA CYS A 341 -4.15 16.57 23.16
C CYS A 341 -4.18 15.20 23.86
N GLN A 342 -4.72 14.18 23.19
CA GLN A 342 -4.79 12.82 23.75
C GLN A 342 -3.39 12.26 24.06
N THR A 343 -2.38 12.61 23.27
CA THR A 343 -0.98 12.20 23.49
C THR A 343 -0.35 12.95 24.66
N LEU A 344 -0.59 14.26 24.78
CA LEU A 344 -0.18 15.05 25.95
C LEU A 344 -0.81 14.53 27.24
N LEU A 345 -2.04 14.02 27.20
CA LEU A 345 -2.70 13.46 28.39
C LEU A 345 -2.19 12.06 28.75
N LYS A 346 -1.85 11.22 27.76
CA LYS A 346 -1.11 9.98 28.00
C LYS A 346 0.26 10.26 28.62
N LEU A 347 0.97 11.29 28.14
CA LEU A 347 2.22 11.78 28.74
C LEU A 347 2.00 12.29 30.17
N PHE A 348 0.95 13.07 30.42
CA PHE A 348 0.60 13.53 31.76
C PHE A 348 0.42 12.35 32.74
N ASP A 349 -0.42 11.38 32.36
CA ASP A 349 -0.74 10.24 33.22
C ASP A 349 0.52 9.39 33.49
N LEU A 350 1.43 9.25 32.50
CA LEU A 350 2.72 8.55 32.61
C LEU A 350 3.79 9.33 33.41
N TYR A 351 3.86 10.66 33.27
CA TYR A 351 4.75 11.47 34.10
C TYR A 351 4.27 11.57 35.56
N CYS A 352 2.96 11.54 35.80
CA CYS A 352 2.42 11.41 37.15
C CYS A 352 2.74 10.04 37.78
N SER A 353 2.78 8.95 37.01
CA SER A 353 3.13 7.62 37.54
C SER A 353 4.63 7.46 37.81
N THR A 354 5.49 8.09 37.01
CA THR A 354 6.96 8.12 37.19
C THR A 354 7.45 9.19 38.18
N GLY A 355 6.56 10.04 38.70
CA GLY A 355 6.87 11.09 39.67
C GLY A 355 7.45 12.39 39.09
N ASN A 356 7.50 12.53 37.76
CA ASN A 356 7.96 13.76 37.09
C ASN A 356 6.82 14.79 36.96
N PHE A 357 6.37 15.31 38.10
CA PHE A 357 5.24 16.25 38.14
C PHE A 357 5.48 17.55 37.37
N GLN A 358 6.74 17.96 37.17
CA GLN A 358 7.09 19.15 36.38
C GLN A 358 6.75 18.97 34.90
N LYS A 359 7.19 17.86 34.26
CA LYS A 359 6.81 17.55 32.87
C LYS A 359 5.30 17.28 32.74
N ALA A 360 4.68 16.64 33.75
CA ALA A 360 3.23 16.46 33.77
C ALA A 360 2.50 17.83 33.74
N GLY A 361 2.92 18.80 34.56
CA GLY A 361 2.37 20.15 34.54
C GLY A 361 2.45 20.82 33.17
N GLU A 362 3.58 20.69 32.47
CA GLU A 362 3.77 21.23 31.12
C GLU A 362 2.89 20.53 30.07
N CYS A 363 2.64 19.23 30.21
CA CYS A 363 1.71 18.50 29.35
C CYS A 363 0.26 18.94 29.57
N LEU A 364 -0.15 19.20 30.83
CA LEU A 364 -1.49 19.68 31.14
C LEU A 364 -1.71 21.13 30.69
N ASP A 365 -0.72 22.01 30.84
CA ASP A 365 -0.77 23.39 30.36
C ASP A 365 -0.97 23.42 28.82
N ARG A 366 -0.14 22.67 28.09
CA ARG A 366 -0.22 22.55 26.63
C ARG A 366 -1.51 21.90 26.14
N ALA A 367 -2.10 20.96 26.89
CA ALA A 367 -3.40 20.38 26.55
C ALA A 367 -4.54 21.39 26.78
N ALA A 368 -4.51 22.10 27.91
CA ALA A 368 -5.50 23.11 28.26
C ALA A 368 -5.45 24.37 27.37
N GLU A 369 -4.34 24.61 26.65
CA GLU A 369 -4.27 25.63 25.58
C GLU A 369 -5.11 25.29 24.35
N ILE A 370 -5.38 24.00 24.11
CA ILE A 370 -6.01 23.50 22.87
C ILE A 370 -7.47 23.11 23.13
N ASP A 371 -7.73 22.39 24.22
CA ASP A 371 -9.09 22.11 24.71
C ASP A 371 -9.22 22.49 26.20
N PRO A 372 -9.52 23.77 26.52
CA PRO A 372 -9.78 24.21 27.89
C PRO A 372 -10.95 23.46 28.58
N TYR A 373 -11.80 22.77 27.82
CA TYR A 373 -13.06 22.20 28.28
C TYR A 373 -13.04 20.68 28.46
N GLU A 374 -11.88 20.02 28.27
CA GLU A 374 -11.82 18.56 28.34
C GLU A 374 -12.20 18.03 29.74
N ARG A 375 -13.09 17.04 29.76
CA ARG A 375 -13.58 16.41 31.00
C ARG A 375 -12.44 15.70 31.73
N GLY A 376 -12.00 16.30 32.83
CA GLY A 376 -11.00 15.73 33.72
C GLY A 376 -9.75 16.59 33.89
N HIS A 377 -9.58 17.68 33.14
CA HIS A 377 -8.49 18.64 33.39
C HIS A 377 -8.49 19.16 34.83
N GLN A 378 -9.65 19.43 35.42
CA GLN A 378 -9.76 19.86 36.83
C GLN A 378 -9.23 18.79 37.81
N LYS A 379 -9.54 17.50 37.58
CA LYS A 379 -9.02 16.37 38.38
C LYS A 379 -7.51 16.19 38.18
N ARG A 380 -7.01 16.40 36.95
CA ARG A 380 -5.56 16.35 36.64
C ARG A 380 -4.80 17.52 37.26
N LEU A 381 -5.39 18.72 37.30
CA LEU A 381 -4.86 19.85 38.05
C LEU A 381 -4.77 19.53 39.54
N GLU A 382 -5.82 18.97 40.15
CA GLU A 382 -5.80 18.53 41.55
C GLU A 382 -4.68 17.51 41.83
N MET A 383 -4.38 16.60 40.90
CA MET A 383 -3.26 15.65 41.02
C MET A 383 -1.86 16.31 41.07
N LEU A 384 -1.72 17.53 40.55
CA LEU A 384 -0.49 18.35 40.59
C LEU A 384 -0.40 19.25 41.84
N ARG A 385 -1.50 19.42 42.59
CA ARG A 385 -1.57 20.37 43.71
C ARG A 385 -0.53 20.04 44.79
N GLY A 386 0.34 21.00 45.10
CA GLY A 386 1.45 20.82 46.05
C GLY A 386 2.60 19.94 45.56
N LYS A 387 2.64 19.59 44.25
CA LYS A 387 3.71 18.80 43.62
C LYS A 387 4.48 19.55 42.53
N ILE A 388 3.97 20.71 42.12
CA ILE A 388 4.62 21.66 41.21
C ILE A 388 4.69 23.04 41.89
N ASP A 389 5.49 23.94 41.33
CA ASP A 389 5.58 25.33 41.80
C ASP A 389 4.20 26.01 41.82
N ASP A 390 3.89 26.73 42.91
CA ASP A 390 2.57 27.35 43.12
C ASP A 390 2.23 28.41 42.06
N ASN A 391 3.22 29.10 41.47
CA ASN A 391 2.95 30.06 40.38
C ASN A 391 2.57 29.31 39.11
N ARG A 392 3.28 28.22 38.77
CA ARG A 392 2.91 27.34 37.64
C ARG A 392 1.53 26.72 37.85
N PHE A 393 1.22 26.27 39.06
CA PHE A 393 -0.11 25.77 39.40
C PHE A 393 -1.20 26.83 39.17
N GLN A 394 -0.97 28.07 39.61
CA GLN A 394 -1.90 29.18 39.42
C GLN A 394 -2.05 29.59 37.95
N VAL A 395 -0.98 29.57 37.14
CA VAL A 395 -1.06 29.82 35.69
C VAL A 395 -1.98 28.82 35.02
N ILE A 396 -1.77 27.51 35.25
CA ILE A 396 -2.61 26.45 34.66
C ILE A 396 -4.06 26.57 35.18
N ALA A 397 -4.25 26.84 36.48
CA ALA A 397 -5.57 27.06 37.07
C ALA A 397 -6.30 28.30 36.50
N SER A 398 -5.56 29.35 36.11
CA SER A 398 -6.14 30.59 35.57
C SER A 398 -6.84 30.36 34.22
N ARG A 399 -6.31 29.45 33.39
CA ARG A 399 -6.90 29.09 32.08
C ARG A 399 -8.29 28.46 32.22
N PHE A 400 -8.54 27.74 33.31
CA PHE A 400 -9.86 27.16 33.61
C PHE A 400 -10.83 28.14 34.30
N THR A 401 -10.35 29.29 34.82
CA THR A 401 -11.18 30.24 35.59
C THR A 401 -11.57 31.51 34.84
N GLN A 402 -10.89 31.88 33.75
CA GLN A 402 -11.28 33.03 32.91
C GLN A 402 -12.69 32.91 32.30
N VAL A 403 -13.23 31.69 32.16
CA VAL A 403 -14.59 31.44 31.64
C VAL A 403 -15.69 31.90 32.62
N ASN A 404 -15.40 32.04 33.93
CA ASN A 404 -16.42 32.25 34.96
C ASN A 404 -16.67 33.72 35.37
N ASN A 405 -15.93 34.69 34.81
CA ASN A 405 -15.90 36.08 35.34
C ASN A 405 -16.51 37.15 34.42
N SER A 406 -17.20 36.75 33.35
CA SER A 406 -17.99 37.65 32.51
C SER A 406 -19.32 38.00 33.19
N GLN A 407 -19.31 39.12 33.93
CA GLN A 407 -20.40 39.77 34.68
C GLN A 407 -20.59 39.34 36.15
N ALA A 408 -20.24 40.25 37.06
CA ALA A 408 -20.71 40.24 38.45
C ALA A 408 -20.93 41.67 38.98
N ALA A 409 -22.20 42.05 39.17
CA ALA A 409 -22.62 43.11 40.08
C ALA A 409 -24.02 42.76 40.63
N PRO A 410 -24.35 43.05 41.91
CA PRO A 410 -25.31 42.20 42.63
C PRO A 410 -26.66 42.87 42.95
N MET A 411 -27.76 42.10 42.94
CA MET A 411 -28.59 41.83 44.13
C MET A 411 -29.93 41.11 43.82
N ARG A 412 -30.29 40.18 44.72
CA ARG A 412 -31.63 39.61 45.01
C ARG A 412 -32.29 38.67 43.98
N ALA A 413 -31.97 37.39 44.18
CA ALA A 413 -32.94 36.32 44.46
C ALA A 413 -34.27 36.30 43.68
N GLU A 414 -34.25 35.61 42.53
CA GLU A 414 -35.30 34.66 42.13
C GLU A 414 -34.62 33.55 41.29
N GLU A 415 -35.06 32.30 41.42
CA GLU A 415 -34.43 31.15 40.76
C GLU A 415 -34.86 31.04 39.29
N SER A 416 -34.04 31.48 38.34
CA SER A 416 -34.24 31.13 36.92
C SER A 416 -32.99 31.22 36.02
N THR A 417 -32.84 30.20 35.18
CA THR A 417 -32.07 30.17 33.90
C THR A 417 -30.56 30.45 33.92
N LEU A 418 -29.79 29.44 34.33
CA LEU A 418 -28.34 29.32 34.07
C LEU A 418 -28.01 28.43 32.85
N GLY A 419 -28.97 28.23 31.94
CA GLY A 419 -28.85 27.27 30.83
C GLY A 419 -29.59 27.60 29.52
N ALA A 420 -30.28 28.74 29.43
CA ALA A 420 -31.13 29.06 28.27
C ALA A 420 -30.34 29.16 26.95
N GLY A 421 -29.17 29.82 26.94
CA GLY A 421 -28.34 29.94 25.73
C GLY A 421 -27.83 28.59 25.21
N ALA A 422 -27.33 27.72 26.09
CA ALA A 422 -26.85 26.40 25.70
C ALA A 422 -27.96 25.47 25.19
N LEU A 423 -29.19 25.60 25.72
CA LEU A 423 -30.37 24.93 25.17
C LEU A 423 -30.67 25.45 23.75
N GLN A 424 -30.65 26.77 23.56
CA GLN A 424 -31.00 27.42 22.30
C GLN A 424 -29.98 27.15 21.18
N ASP A 425 -28.68 27.09 21.51
CA ASP A 425 -27.62 26.69 20.58
C ASP A 425 -27.72 25.22 20.18
N LEU A 426 -27.98 24.32 21.14
CA LEU A 426 -28.17 22.89 20.84
C LEU A 426 -29.44 22.66 20.01
N MET A 427 -30.52 23.43 20.26
CA MET A 427 -31.73 23.42 19.43
C MET A 427 -31.43 23.89 18.01
N LEU A 428 -30.73 25.02 17.84
CA LEU A 428 -30.34 25.54 16.53
C LEU A 428 -29.44 24.56 15.76
N GLN A 429 -28.47 23.93 16.44
CA GLN A 429 -27.65 22.86 15.86
C GLN A 429 -28.51 21.67 15.43
N ALA A 430 -29.44 21.22 16.26
CA ALA A 430 -30.37 20.15 15.92
C ALA A 430 -31.27 20.54 14.72
N GLU A 431 -31.73 21.78 14.67
CA GLU A 431 -32.58 22.30 13.58
C GLU A 431 -31.84 22.33 12.25
N ILE A 432 -30.65 22.91 12.22
CA ILE A 432 -29.77 22.91 11.04
C ILE A 432 -29.51 21.45 10.60
N LEU A 433 -29.18 20.56 11.53
CA LEU A 433 -28.95 19.15 11.22
C LEU A 433 -30.20 18.44 10.66
N VAL A 434 -31.41 18.78 11.13
CA VAL A 434 -32.68 18.28 10.58
C VAL A 434 -32.95 18.85 9.18
N GLN A 435 -32.81 20.17 9.00
CA GLN A 435 -33.04 20.87 7.72
C GLN A 435 -32.12 20.35 6.62
N TYR A 436 -30.84 20.06 6.93
CA TYR A 436 -29.89 19.46 6.00
C TYR A 436 -29.91 17.91 5.98
N GLY A 437 -30.94 17.27 6.56
CA GLY A 437 -31.21 15.82 6.46
C GLY A 437 -30.31 14.90 7.30
N MET A 438 -29.44 15.44 8.16
CA MET A 438 -28.47 14.73 8.98
C MET A 438 -29.07 14.22 10.31
N ARG A 439 -30.14 13.43 10.22
CA ARG A 439 -30.97 13.04 11.37
C ARG A 439 -30.24 12.30 12.50
N SER A 440 -29.28 11.42 12.23
CA SER A 440 -28.55 10.69 13.29
C SER A 440 -27.81 11.65 14.24
N LYS A 441 -27.20 12.70 13.69
CA LYS A 441 -26.56 13.76 14.48
C LYS A 441 -27.55 14.70 15.15
N ALA A 442 -28.68 14.99 14.50
CA ALA A 442 -29.75 15.72 15.15
C ALA A 442 -30.24 14.96 16.40
N ILE A 443 -30.36 13.63 16.31
CA ILE A 443 -30.67 12.75 17.44
C ILE A 443 -29.58 12.80 18.51
N GLU A 444 -28.28 12.79 18.17
CA GLU A 444 -27.20 12.99 19.17
C GLU A 444 -27.32 14.34 19.90
N ARG A 445 -27.63 15.43 19.18
CA ARG A 445 -27.82 16.76 19.79
C ARG A 445 -29.09 16.83 20.63
N LEU A 446 -30.18 16.21 20.18
CA LEU A 446 -31.44 16.10 20.92
C LEU A 446 -31.32 15.21 22.15
N GLN A 447 -30.58 14.08 22.08
CA GLN A 447 -30.20 13.28 23.25
C GLN A 447 -29.37 14.12 24.23
N ARG A 448 -28.44 14.94 23.73
CA ARG A 448 -27.65 15.82 24.58
C ARG A 448 -28.49 16.92 25.24
N ILE A 449 -29.53 17.43 24.57
CA ILE A 449 -30.56 18.28 25.18
C ILE A 449 -31.33 17.48 26.23
N GLN A 450 -31.76 16.26 25.93
CA GLN A 450 -32.49 15.40 26.86
C GLN A 450 -31.71 15.10 28.16
N GLU A 451 -30.38 14.97 28.08
CA GLU A 451 -29.46 14.78 29.20
C GLU A 451 -29.21 16.05 30.02
N LEU A 452 -29.12 17.21 29.36
CA LEU A 452 -28.78 18.49 30.00
C LEU A 452 -30.01 19.26 30.51
N PHE A 453 -31.15 19.07 29.84
CA PHE A 453 -32.41 19.79 30.01
C PHE A 453 -33.59 18.80 30.00
N PRO A 454 -33.68 17.89 30.99
CA PRO A 454 -34.76 16.92 31.05
C PRO A 454 -36.12 17.60 31.21
N HIS A 455 -37.11 17.19 30.40
CA HIS A 455 -38.48 17.72 30.37
C HIS A 455 -38.64 19.18 29.87
N GLU A 456 -37.65 19.79 29.22
CA GLU A 456 -37.84 21.13 28.61
C GLU A 456 -38.71 21.08 27.33
N GLU A 457 -38.92 19.93 26.71
CA GLU A 457 -39.88 19.78 25.60
C GLU A 457 -41.35 19.92 26.02
N ASP A 458 -41.65 19.78 27.32
CA ASP A 458 -42.98 20.07 27.88
C ASP A 458 -43.24 21.59 27.99
N ARG A 459 -42.19 22.40 27.85
CA ARG A 459 -42.22 23.88 27.97
C ARG A 459 -41.86 24.60 26.66
N ASN A 460 -41.18 23.92 25.74
CA ASN A 460 -40.66 24.49 24.50
C ASN A 460 -41.22 23.75 23.27
N GLU A 461 -42.22 24.35 22.64
CA GLU A 461 -42.87 23.78 21.44
C GLU A 461 -41.91 23.55 20.28
N ASP A 462 -40.91 24.41 20.09
CA ASP A 462 -39.95 24.28 18.98
C ASP A 462 -39.02 23.09 19.20
N LEU A 463 -38.63 22.82 20.44
CA LEU A 463 -37.90 21.60 20.81
C LEU A 463 -38.78 20.34 20.57
N GLN A 464 -40.07 20.40 20.89
CA GLN A 464 -41.00 19.29 20.61
C GLN A 464 -41.16 19.03 19.11
N ARG A 465 -41.27 20.10 18.28
CA ARG A 465 -41.27 20.00 16.80
C ARG A 465 -39.94 19.42 16.28
N LEU A 466 -38.81 19.78 16.88
CA LEU A 466 -37.49 19.24 16.55
C LEU A 466 -37.36 17.74 16.84
N TYR A 467 -37.81 17.28 18.02
CA TYR A 467 -37.89 15.85 18.35
C TYR A 467 -38.72 15.09 17.31
N LEU A 468 -39.89 15.61 16.94
CA LEU A 468 -40.76 15.02 15.92
C LEU A 468 -40.10 15.01 14.52
N ALA A 469 -39.44 16.10 14.10
CA ALA A 469 -38.82 16.21 12.79
C ALA A 469 -37.54 15.36 12.65
N ALA A 470 -36.79 15.16 13.74
CA ALA A 470 -35.69 14.22 13.82
C ALA A 470 -36.16 12.75 13.90
N GLY A 471 -37.37 12.50 14.40
CA GLY A 471 -37.95 11.18 14.59
C GLY A 471 -37.58 10.53 15.94
N MET A 472 -37.29 11.33 16.96
CA MET A 472 -36.91 10.88 18.30
C MET A 472 -38.04 11.15 19.29
N THR A 473 -38.44 10.13 20.05
CA THR A 473 -39.28 10.30 21.25
C THR A 473 -38.38 10.37 22.48
N PRO A 474 -38.40 11.44 23.29
CA PRO A 474 -37.62 11.49 24.53
C PRO A 474 -38.10 10.40 25.51
N ARG A 475 -37.16 9.82 26.26
CA ARG A 475 -37.41 8.71 27.21
C ARG A 475 -36.68 8.93 28.52
N TYR A 476 -37.42 9.08 29.61
CA TYR A 476 -36.87 9.29 30.95
C TYR A 476 -37.05 8.05 31.83
N ALA A 477 -36.08 7.82 32.73
CA ALA A 477 -36.13 6.73 33.69
C ALA A 477 -37.15 7.04 34.81
N GLY A 478 -38.40 6.59 34.65
CA GLY A 478 -39.43 6.72 35.68
C GLY A 478 -40.87 6.68 35.17
N SER A 479 -41.12 6.93 33.88
CA SER A 479 -42.47 6.89 33.31
C SER A 479 -42.94 5.44 33.12
N ALA A 480 -43.88 5.00 33.96
CA ALA A 480 -44.53 3.70 33.85
C ALA A 480 -45.28 3.54 32.51
N PRO A 481 -45.28 2.35 31.88
CA PRO A 481 -46.00 2.14 30.64
C PRO A 481 -47.51 2.17 30.88
N VAL A 482 -48.20 3.10 30.22
CA VAL A 482 -49.66 3.07 30.11
C VAL A 482 -50.06 1.88 29.25
N VAL A 483 -50.49 0.80 29.89
CA VAL A 483 -51.08 -0.36 29.24
C VAL A 483 -52.44 0.01 28.67
N GLN A 484 -52.64 -0.19 27.36
CA GLN A 484 -53.97 -0.42 26.81
C GLN A 484 -54.22 -1.95 26.71
N PRO A 485 -55.45 -2.43 26.97
CA PRO A 485 -55.69 -3.83 27.30
C PRO A 485 -55.66 -4.76 26.08
N ALA A 486 -55.01 -5.91 26.25
CA ALA A 486 -55.09 -7.02 25.30
C ALA A 486 -56.30 -7.93 25.60
N SER A 487 -56.90 -8.51 24.55
CA SER A 487 -57.76 -9.71 24.60
C SER A 487 -58.02 -10.25 23.19
N PRO A 488 -58.13 -11.58 22.99
CA PRO A 488 -57.25 -12.62 23.52
C PRO A 488 -56.80 -13.64 22.43
N ALA A 489 -55.86 -14.52 22.79
CA ALA A 489 -55.14 -15.41 21.87
C ALA A 489 -55.81 -16.78 21.58
N LYS A 490 -55.27 -17.50 20.59
CA LYS A 490 -55.18 -18.99 20.44
C LYS A 490 -53.98 -19.30 19.51
N SER A 491 -52.88 -19.91 19.97
CA SER A 491 -52.56 -21.36 19.96
C SER A 491 -52.61 -22.00 18.56
N ALA A 492 -51.65 -22.78 18.04
CA ALA A 492 -50.35 -23.31 18.54
C ALA A 492 -49.39 -23.48 17.30
N SER A 493 -48.23 -24.15 17.27
CA SER A 493 -47.52 -25.07 18.18
C SER A 493 -45.98 -25.04 17.90
N ALA A 494 -45.21 -26.05 18.33
CA ALA A 494 -43.76 -26.18 18.06
C ALA A 494 -43.32 -27.61 17.63
N ALA A 495 -42.06 -27.71 17.18
CA ALA A 495 -41.20 -28.92 17.00
C ALA A 495 -41.34 -29.74 15.69
N PRO A 496 -40.32 -30.56 15.28
CA PRO A 496 -38.91 -30.62 15.68
C PRO A 496 -37.86 -30.69 14.51
N VAL A 497 -36.59 -30.82 14.90
CA VAL A 497 -35.32 -30.96 14.15
C VAL A 497 -35.29 -32.07 13.07
N SER A 498 -34.54 -31.86 11.98
CA SER A 498 -33.90 -32.96 11.22
C SER A 498 -32.59 -32.53 10.53
N SER A 499 -31.53 -33.32 10.67
CA SER A 499 -30.24 -33.15 10.00
C SER A 499 -30.06 -34.10 8.80
N SER A 500 -29.42 -33.65 7.73
CA SER A 500 -28.97 -34.52 6.62
C SER A 500 -27.71 -33.97 5.93
N LYS A 501 -26.78 -34.86 5.60
CA LYS A 501 -25.48 -34.57 4.96
C LYS A 501 -25.49 -34.91 3.45
N VAL A 502 -24.39 -34.54 2.75
CA VAL A 502 -23.86 -35.10 1.48
C VAL A 502 -24.46 -34.50 0.18
N PRO A 503 -23.72 -34.35 -0.94
CA PRO A 503 -22.26 -34.47 -1.19
C PRO A 503 -21.56 -33.17 -1.64
N ALA A 504 -20.24 -33.09 -1.41
CA ALA A 504 -19.37 -32.09 -2.04
C ALA A 504 -18.63 -32.70 -3.24
N GLN A 505 -18.86 -32.19 -4.46
CA GLN A 505 -17.92 -32.39 -5.60
C GLN A 505 -18.12 -31.45 -6.82
N THR A 506 -19.07 -30.51 -6.79
CA THR A 506 -19.31 -29.51 -7.88
C THR A 506 -19.23 -28.05 -7.44
N GLN A 507 -18.97 -27.75 -6.15
CA GLN A 507 -19.05 -26.40 -5.62
C GLN A 507 -17.80 -25.52 -5.86
N SER A 508 -16.61 -26.11 -5.97
CA SER A 508 -15.35 -25.35 -5.91
C SER A 508 -15.15 -24.30 -7.02
N GLU A 509 -15.54 -24.58 -8.27
CA GLU A 509 -15.39 -23.58 -9.36
C GLU A 509 -16.42 -22.44 -9.27
N ALA A 510 -17.66 -22.76 -8.90
CA ALA A 510 -18.72 -21.77 -8.70
C ALA A 510 -18.39 -20.84 -7.53
N ASP A 511 -17.92 -21.39 -6.42
CA ASP A 511 -17.52 -20.63 -5.22
C ASP A 511 -16.34 -19.69 -5.54
N ILE A 512 -15.30 -20.16 -6.24
CA ILE A 512 -14.15 -19.31 -6.63
C ILE A 512 -14.60 -18.16 -7.55
N SER A 513 -15.40 -18.42 -8.59
CA SER A 513 -15.91 -17.37 -9.47
C SER A 513 -16.75 -16.34 -8.71
N SER A 514 -17.58 -16.82 -7.77
CA SER A 514 -18.43 -15.96 -6.95
C SER A 514 -17.62 -15.03 -6.03
N LEU A 515 -16.57 -15.55 -5.38
CA LEU A 515 -15.67 -14.77 -4.52
C LEU A 515 -14.91 -13.70 -5.32
N THR A 516 -14.49 -14.01 -6.55
CA THR A 516 -13.84 -13.03 -7.44
C THR A 516 -14.79 -11.88 -7.80
N ARG A 517 -16.06 -12.16 -8.10
CA ARG A 517 -17.07 -11.10 -8.36
C ARG A 517 -17.30 -10.19 -7.16
N VAL A 518 -17.45 -10.76 -5.95
CA VAL A 518 -17.58 -9.97 -4.72
C VAL A 518 -16.35 -9.06 -4.53
N ALA A 519 -15.14 -9.60 -4.67
CA ALA A 519 -13.91 -8.84 -4.49
C ALA A 519 -13.74 -7.69 -5.50
N GLU A 520 -14.04 -7.94 -6.78
CA GLU A 520 -13.94 -6.90 -7.82
C GLU A 520 -14.94 -5.77 -7.59
N ILE A 521 -16.21 -6.10 -7.35
CA ILE A 521 -17.26 -5.10 -7.09
C ILE A 521 -16.94 -4.32 -5.82
N THR A 522 -16.57 -5.00 -4.73
CA THR A 522 -16.19 -4.36 -3.46
C THR A 522 -15.05 -3.37 -3.66
N ARG A 523 -14.00 -3.73 -4.43
CA ARG A 523 -12.91 -2.80 -4.77
C ARG A 523 -13.44 -1.56 -5.50
N LYS A 524 -14.28 -1.73 -6.52
CA LYS A 524 -14.86 -0.61 -7.29
C LYS A 524 -15.74 0.30 -6.43
N LEU A 525 -16.49 -0.24 -5.46
CA LEU A 525 -17.31 0.52 -4.53
C LEU A 525 -16.48 1.35 -3.55
N TYR A 526 -15.40 0.80 -2.99
CA TYR A 526 -14.55 1.47 -2.00
C TYR A 526 -13.69 2.60 -2.59
N HIS A 527 -13.50 2.64 -3.90
CA HIS A 527 -12.88 3.77 -4.59
C HIS A 527 -13.82 4.97 -4.81
N GLN A 528 -15.13 4.83 -4.55
CA GLN A 528 -16.08 5.92 -4.77
C GLN A 528 -16.05 6.96 -3.65
N SER A 529 -16.18 8.23 -4.03
CA SER A 529 -16.01 9.38 -3.13
C SER A 529 -17.30 9.90 -2.49
N ASN A 530 -18.47 9.46 -2.97
CA ASN A 530 -19.78 9.92 -2.52
C ASN A 530 -20.86 8.84 -2.71
N ALA A 531 -21.96 8.94 -1.95
CA ALA A 531 -23.01 7.93 -1.94
C ALA A 531 -23.68 7.69 -3.31
N ASN A 532 -23.90 8.74 -4.12
CA ASN A 532 -24.50 8.57 -5.46
C ASN A 532 -23.58 7.75 -6.37
N ALA A 533 -22.25 7.97 -6.31
CA ALA A 533 -21.27 7.21 -7.06
C ALA A 533 -21.14 5.75 -6.58
N VAL A 534 -21.28 5.48 -5.27
CA VAL A 534 -21.36 4.11 -4.72
C VAL A 534 -22.58 3.38 -5.32
N LEU A 535 -23.77 4.00 -5.27
CA LEU A 535 -25.01 3.41 -5.78
C LEU A 535 -24.99 3.19 -7.29
N SER A 536 -24.50 4.16 -8.07
CA SER A 536 -24.45 4.04 -9.54
C SER A 536 -23.43 2.98 -9.98
N THR A 537 -22.28 2.91 -9.32
CA THR A 537 -21.30 1.83 -9.55
C THR A 537 -21.89 0.47 -9.22
N ALA A 538 -22.59 0.34 -8.09
CA ALA A 538 -23.23 -0.91 -7.67
C ALA A 538 -24.26 -1.40 -8.69
N VAL A 539 -25.22 -0.56 -9.10
CA VAL A 539 -26.29 -1.01 -10.03
C VAL A 539 -25.73 -1.38 -11.40
N ASN A 540 -24.69 -0.68 -11.89
CA ASN A 540 -24.09 -0.95 -13.18
C ASN A 540 -23.29 -2.26 -13.17
N GLU A 541 -22.46 -2.48 -12.16
CA GLU A 541 -21.66 -3.70 -12.03
C GLU A 541 -22.54 -4.94 -11.78
N ILE A 542 -23.47 -4.86 -10.83
CA ILE A 542 -24.43 -5.94 -10.55
C ILE A 542 -25.33 -6.18 -11.76
N GLY A 543 -25.79 -5.10 -12.40
CA GLY A 543 -26.62 -5.13 -13.60
C GLY A 543 -25.99 -5.92 -14.74
N THR A 544 -24.73 -5.60 -15.04
CA THR A 544 -23.96 -6.21 -16.12
C THR A 544 -23.55 -7.64 -15.79
N GLN A 545 -23.08 -7.92 -14.56
CA GLN A 545 -22.54 -9.24 -14.21
C GLN A 545 -23.62 -10.32 -14.01
N TRP A 546 -24.85 -9.95 -13.64
CA TRP A 546 -25.98 -10.90 -13.49
C TRP A 546 -26.93 -10.94 -14.69
N ASP A 547 -26.68 -10.14 -15.73
CA ASP A 547 -27.52 -10.02 -16.93
C ASP A 547 -29.01 -9.82 -16.57
N VAL A 548 -29.29 -8.72 -15.88
CA VAL A 548 -30.64 -8.34 -15.46
C VAL A 548 -31.17 -7.20 -16.29
N THR A 549 -32.47 -7.24 -16.62
CA THR A 549 -33.10 -6.18 -17.44
C THR A 549 -33.10 -4.82 -16.75
N ARG A 550 -33.09 -4.79 -15.40
CA ARG A 550 -33.07 -3.57 -14.59
C ARG A 550 -32.46 -3.88 -13.22
N CYS A 551 -31.58 -3.01 -12.73
CA CYS A 551 -31.06 -3.07 -11.36
C CYS A 551 -31.22 -1.68 -10.73
N ILE A 552 -31.83 -1.60 -9.55
CA ILE A 552 -32.19 -0.36 -8.87
C ILE A 552 -31.60 -0.38 -7.47
N ALA A 553 -30.84 0.65 -7.09
CA ALA A 553 -30.39 0.86 -5.72
C ALA A 553 -30.91 2.21 -5.23
N ALA A 554 -31.54 2.24 -4.06
CA ALA A 554 -32.17 3.43 -3.54
C ALA A 554 -31.90 3.65 -2.05
N MET A 555 -31.69 4.91 -1.67
CA MET A 555 -31.58 5.36 -0.29
C MET A 555 -32.95 5.85 0.16
N ARG A 556 -33.51 5.22 1.19
CA ARG A 556 -34.84 5.53 1.72
C ARG A 556 -34.94 5.06 3.16
N LYS A 557 -35.35 5.94 4.05
CA LYS A 557 -35.79 5.55 5.39
C LYS A 557 -37.25 5.07 5.32
N PRO A 558 -37.64 4.01 6.04
CA PRO A 558 -39.02 3.53 6.06
C PRO A 558 -40.03 4.66 6.37
N GLY A 559 -41.12 4.71 5.60
CA GLY A 559 -42.17 5.74 5.73
C GLY A 559 -41.89 7.10 5.06
N LEU A 560 -40.74 7.30 4.42
CA LEU A 560 -40.43 8.52 3.64
C LEU A 560 -40.28 8.21 2.13
N PRO A 561 -40.35 9.21 1.24
CA PRO A 561 -39.95 9.03 -0.16
C PRO A 561 -38.44 8.74 -0.27
N PRO A 562 -37.97 8.04 -1.32
CA PRO A 562 -36.55 7.79 -1.52
C PRO A 562 -35.78 9.08 -1.83
N THR A 563 -34.64 9.26 -1.16
CA THR A 563 -33.76 10.44 -1.30
C THR A 563 -32.89 10.37 -2.55
N THR A 564 -32.42 9.17 -2.89
CA THR A 564 -31.66 8.87 -4.11
C THR A 564 -32.18 7.56 -4.68
N VAL A 565 -32.35 7.50 -6.01
CA VAL A 565 -32.56 6.26 -6.76
C VAL A 565 -31.55 6.24 -7.91
N GLN A 566 -30.84 5.12 -8.08
CA GLN A 566 -29.97 4.85 -9.22
C GLN A 566 -30.48 3.62 -9.96
N GLU A 567 -30.41 3.65 -11.29
CA GLU A 567 -30.96 2.61 -12.17
C GLU A 567 -29.95 2.20 -13.27
N PHE A 568 -29.63 0.92 -13.32
CA PHE A 568 -29.07 0.26 -14.49
C PHE A 568 -30.19 -0.33 -15.36
N ARG A 569 -29.97 -0.34 -16.68
CA ARG A 569 -30.91 -0.81 -17.70
C ARG A 569 -30.19 -1.74 -18.67
N GLY A 570 -30.77 -2.91 -18.92
CA GLY A 570 -30.34 -3.79 -20.01
C GLY A 570 -30.64 -3.19 -21.38
N GLU A 571 -30.02 -3.72 -22.43
CA GLU A 571 -30.18 -3.22 -23.80
C GLU A 571 -31.65 -3.21 -24.25
N GLY A 572 -32.06 -2.13 -24.92
CA GLY A 572 -33.44 -1.96 -25.41
C GLY A 572 -34.49 -1.54 -24.37
N MET A 573 -34.14 -1.45 -23.08
CA MET A 573 -35.11 -1.11 -22.01
C MET A 573 -35.34 0.40 -21.87
N ALA A 574 -36.62 0.81 -21.82
CA ALA A 574 -37.01 2.19 -21.55
C ALA A 574 -36.66 2.61 -20.10
N ALA A 575 -36.29 3.89 -19.94
CA ALA A 575 -36.05 4.49 -18.63
C ALA A 575 -37.35 4.54 -17.81
N GLY A 576 -37.26 4.18 -16.52
CA GLY A 576 -38.40 4.33 -15.63
C GLY A 576 -38.72 5.80 -15.37
N ASN A 577 -40.00 6.17 -15.33
CA ASN A 577 -40.40 7.47 -14.80
C ASN A 577 -39.98 7.55 -13.31
N SER A 578 -39.32 8.64 -12.91
CA SER A 578 -38.85 8.86 -11.53
C SER A 578 -39.94 8.62 -10.48
N ALA A 579 -41.18 9.08 -10.73
CA ALA A 579 -42.32 8.84 -9.84
C ALA A 579 -42.70 7.36 -9.73
N ALA A 580 -42.63 6.61 -10.85
CA ALA A 580 -42.93 5.19 -10.88
C ALA A 580 -41.83 4.37 -10.16
N LEU A 581 -40.55 4.72 -10.38
CA LEU A 581 -39.43 4.10 -9.67
C LEU A 581 -39.50 4.38 -8.15
N ALA A 582 -39.84 5.60 -7.74
CA ALA A 582 -39.98 5.95 -6.32
C ALA A 582 -41.11 5.17 -5.63
N ALA A 583 -42.25 4.98 -6.30
CA ALA A 583 -43.36 4.17 -5.80
C ALA A 583 -43.01 2.67 -5.73
N LEU A 584 -42.35 2.12 -6.77
CA LEU A 584 -41.85 0.74 -6.76
C LEU A 584 -40.85 0.50 -5.62
N VAL A 585 -39.84 1.36 -5.48
CA VAL A 585 -38.84 1.32 -4.41
C VAL A 585 -39.51 1.34 -3.04
N SER A 586 -40.53 2.18 -2.85
CA SER A 586 -41.23 2.28 -1.57
C SER A 586 -41.95 0.98 -1.20
N ALA A 587 -42.77 0.45 -2.12
CA ALA A 587 -43.51 -0.79 -1.89
C ALA A 587 -42.58 -2.01 -1.69
N VAL A 588 -41.52 -2.12 -2.50
CA VAL A 588 -40.58 -3.24 -2.43
C VAL A 588 -39.68 -3.17 -1.20
N GLN A 589 -39.23 -1.98 -0.78
CA GLN A 589 -38.47 -1.84 0.46
C GLN A 589 -39.31 -2.17 1.69
N ASP A 590 -40.55 -1.68 1.79
CA ASP A 590 -41.38 -1.94 2.98
C ASP A 590 -41.67 -3.46 3.12
N LEU A 591 -41.80 -4.17 1.98
CA LEU A 591 -41.86 -5.63 1.95
C LEU A 591 -40.52 -6.28 2.38
N ALA A 592 -39.38 -5.79 1.90
CA ALA A 592 -38.05 -6.31 2.28
C ALA A 592 -37.69 -6.05 3.75
N VAL A 593 -38.10 -4.92 4.32
CA VAL A 593 -37.91 -4.61 5.75
C VAL A 593 -38.73 -5.56 6.63
N SER A 594 -39.94 -5.95 6.19
CA SER A 594 -40.80 -6.86 6.96
C SER A 594 -40.45 -8.35 6.82
N ARG A 595 -39.82 -8.79 5.72
CA ARG A 595 -39.54 -10.20 5.42
C ARG A 595 -38.07 -10.56 5.20
N GLY A 596 -37.16 -9.59 5.17
CA GLY A 596 -35.76 -9.78 4.81
C GLY A 596 -35.56 -9.79 3.29
N ILE A 597 -34.79 -10.76 2.77
CA ILE A 597 -34.60 -10.90 1.32
C ILE A 597 -35.89 -11.43 0.70
N VAL A 598 -36.39 -10.75 -0.34
CA VAL A 598 -37.66 -11.07 -1.00
C VAL A 598 -37.41 -11.51 -2.43
N THR A 599 -37.87 -12.71 -2.79
CA THR A 599 -37.86 -13.23 -4.16
C THR A 599 -39.30 -13.40 -4.66
N ILE A 600 -39.59 -12.84 -5.84
CA ILE A 600 -40.92 -12.92 -6.47
C ILE A 600 -40.72 -13.37 -7.92
N ALA A 601 -41.12 -14.61 -8.20
CA ALA A 601 -40.98 -15.24 -9.52
C ALA A 601 -42.04 -14.77 -10.54
N ASP A 602 -43.19 -14.29 -10.06
CA ASP A 602 -44.25 -13.66 -10.85
C ASP A 602 -44.74 -12.39 -10.13
N ALA A 603 -44.23 -11.25 -10.59
CA ALA A 603 -44.57 -9.92 -10.06
C ALA A 603 -45.98 -9.46 -10.47
N ALA A 604 -46.58 -10.07 -11.50
CA ALA A 604 -47.94 -9.78 -11.92
C ALA A 604 -48.98 -10.57 -11.12
N ALA A 605 -48.64 -11.75 -10.60
CA ALA A 605 -49.52 -12.57 -9.75
C ALA A 605 -49.33 -12.34 -8.24
N SER A 606 -48.22 -11.74 -7.80
CA SER A 606 -47.95 -11.43 -6.39
C SER A 606 -49.01 -10.51 -5.77
N GLN A 607 -49.61 -10.97 -4.67
CA GLN A 607 -50.58 -10.19 -3.89
C GLN A 607 -49.90 -9.03 -3.14
N GLU A 608 -48.62 -9.17 -2.80
CA GLU A 608 -47.82 -8.15 -2.13
C GLU A 608 -47.53 -6.91 -3.01
N LEU A 609 -47.52 -7.08 -4.32
CA LEU A 609 -47.23 -6.01 -5.29
C LEU A 609 -48.49 -5.40 -5.93
N GLN A 610 -49.68 -5.76 -5.43
CA GLN A 610 -50.96 -5.34 -6.03
C GLN A 610 -51.10 -3.81 -6.15
N GLY A 611 -50.58 -3.04 -5.20
CA GLY A 611 -50.61 -1.56 -5.21
C GLY A 611 -49.66 -0.89 -6.22
N VAL A 612 -48.73 -1.63 -6.82
CA VAL A 612 -47.76 -1.14 -7.83
C VAL A 612 -47.81 -1.95 -9.13
N ARG A 613 -48.87 -2.73 -9.34
CA ARG A 613 -49.01 -3.67 -10.47
C ARG A 613 -48.96 -2.99 -11.84
N GLU A 614 -49.58 -1.82 -11.99
CA GLU A 614 -49.52 -1.02 -13.22
C GLU A 614 -48.09 -0.55 -13.52
N ILE A 615 -47.37 -0.08 -12.50
CA ILE A 615 -45.96 0.34 -12.59
C ILE A 615 -45.06 -0.83 -12.99
N ILE A 616 -45.26 -2.00 -12.39
CA ILE A 616 -44.53 -3.24 -12.72
C ILE A 616 -44.73 -3.62 -14.19
N SER A 617 -45.97 -3.53 -14.69
CA SER A 617 -46.28 -3.78 -16.10
C SER A 617 -45.65 -2.75 -17.04
N GLY A 618 -45.69 -1.45 -16.68
CA GLY A 618 -45.10 -0.37 -17.48
C GLY A 618 -43.56 -0.36 -17.50
N LEU A 619 -42.92 -0.93 -16.47
CA LEU A 619 -41.46 -1.12 -16.40
C LEU A 619 -40.99 -2.46 -17.01
N SER A 620 -41.93 -3.29 -17.48
CA SER A 620 -41.73 -4.67 -17.96
C SER A 620 -41.01 -5.56 -16.95
N ILE A 621 -41.49 -5.59 -15.71
CA ILE A 621 -40.95 -6.44 -14.64
C ILE A 621 -41.83 -7.69 -14.48
N THR A 622 -41.26 -8.86 -14.71
CA THR A 622 -41.94 -10.17 -14.56
C THR A 622 -41.50 -10.90 -13.31
N SER A 623 -40.22 -10.79 -12.92
CA SER A 623 -39.71 -11.30 -11.64
C SER A 623 -38.75 -10.31 -11.00
N LEU A 624 -38.64 -10.36 -9.66
CA LEU A 624 -37.71 -9.51 -8.90
C LEU A 624 -37.08 -10.22 -7.69
N LEU A 625 -35.91 -9.73 -7.31
CA LEU A 625 -35.21 -10.01 -6.06
C LEU A 625 -34.93 -8.67 -5.37
N ALA A 626 -35.28 -8.55 -4.08
CA ALA A 626 -35.02 -7.36 -3.28
C ALA A 626 -34.21 -7.72 -2.03
N LEU A 627 -33.15 -6.94 -1.78
CA LEU A 627 -32.29 -7.03 -0.60
C LEU A 627 -32.36 -5.70 0.18
N PRO A 628 -32.70 -5.71 1.48
CA PRO A 628 -32.66 -4.51 2.29
C PRO A 628 -31.20 -4.08 2.52
N LEU A 629 -30.93 -2.78 2.43
CA LEU A 629 -29.64 -2.20 2.79
C LEU A 629 -29.77 -1.68 4.23
N SER A 630 -29.19 -2.41 5.20
CA SER A 630 -29.33 -2.12 6.63
C SER A 630 -27.99 -2.06 7.34
N ASP A 631 -27.86 -1.10 8.26
CA ASP A 631 -26.73 -0.98 9.19
C ASP A 631 -27.21 -1.31 10.60
N GLY A 632 -26.90 -2.52 11.08
CA GLY A 632 -27.43 -3.06 12.34
C GLY A 632 -28.96 -3.12 12.34
N THR A 633 -29.60 -2.23 13.10
CA THR A 633 -31.06 -2.09 13.20
C THR A 633 -31.64 -0.98 12.31
N GLU A 634 -30.82 -0.11 11.73
CA GLU A 634 -31.29 1.00 10.90
C GLU A 634 -31.39 0.60 9.42
N GLN A 635 -32.52 0.90 8.79
CA GLN A 635 -32.78 0.62 7.38
C GLN A 635 -32.39 1.84 6.54
N VAL A 636 -31.34 1.67 5.73
CA VAL A 636 -30.68 2.73 4.95
C VAL A 636 -31.24 2.81 3.53
N GLY A 637 -31.66 1.68 2.96
CA GLY A 637 -32.14 1.62 1.58
C GLY A 637 -32.59 0.22 1.12
N VAL A 638 -32.62 0.03 -0.20
CA VAL A 638 -32.93 -1.25 -0.85
C VAL A 638 -32.14 -1.41 -2.15
N LEU A 639 -31.76 -2.64 -2.47
CA LEU A 639 -31.25 -3.08 -3.76
C LEU A 639 -32.27 -4.02 -4.41
N ILE A 640 -32.69 -3.74 -5.65
CA ILE A 640 -33.74 -4.47 -6.38
C ILE A 640 -33.18 -4.90 -7.74
N LEU A 641 -33.18 -6.20 -8.01
CA LEU A 641 -32.84 -6.78 -9.31
C LEU A 641 -34.13 -7.25 -9.98
N ALA A 642 -34.36 -6.88 -11.23
CA ALA A 642 -35.60 -7.15 -11.94
C ALA A 642 -35.38 -7.69 -13.36
N GLN A 643 -36.22 -8.67 -13.74
CA GLN A 643 -36.17 -9.37 -15.02
C GLN A 643 -37.52 -9.26 -15.74
N GLY A 644 -37.53 -8.89 -17.02
CA GLY A 644 -38.71 -8.94 -17.90
C GLY A 644 -39.10 -10.35 -18.39
N GLN A 645 -38.52 -11.39 -17.79
CA GLN A 645 -38.85 -12.80 -17.98
C GLN A 645 -38.92 -13.47 -16.60
N PRO A 646 -39.60 -14.61 -16.45
CA PRO A 646 -39.57 -15.36 -15.18
C PRO A 646 -38.15 -15.86 -14.90
N ARG A 647 -37.57 -15.46 -13.76
CA ARG A 647 -36.24 -15.91 -13.28
C ARG A 647 -36.35 -16.46 -11.86
N GLY A 648 -35.95 -17.72 -11.69
CA GLY A 648 -35.69 -18.29 -10.37
C GLY A 648 -34.29 -17.89 -9.91
N TRP A 649 -34.20 -17.20 -8.77
CA TRP A 649 -32.93 -16.82 -8.16
C TRP A 649 -32.32 -18.01 -7.43
N HIS A 650 -31.08 -18.38 -7.76
CA HIS A 650 -30.38 -19.47 -7.09
C HIS A 650 -29.91 -19.04 -5.69
N SER A 651 -29.81 -19.99 -4.77
CA SER A 651 -29.34 -19.73 -3.40
C SER A 651 -27.91 -19.18 -3.37
N SER A 652 -27.03 -19.64 -4.28
CA SER A 652 -25.68 -19.11 -4.46
C SER A 652 -25.69 -17.63 -4.87
N ASP A 653 -26.47 -17.25 -5.89
CA ASP A 653 -26.62 -15.85 -6.32
C ASP A 653 -27.10 -14.96 -5.18
N ILE A 654 -28.08 -15.42 -4.39
CA ILE A 654 -28.63 -14.67 -3.26
C ILE A 654 -27.56 -14.43 -2.17
N VAL A 655 -26.72 -15.42 -1.86
CA VAL A 655 -25.61 -15.26 -0.90
C VAL A 655 -24.58 -14.23 -1.40
N VAL A 656 -24.24 -14.27 -2.69
CA VAL A 656 -23.25 -13.37 -3.30
C VAL A 656 -23.78 -11.93 -3.37
N LEU A 657 -25.02 -11.74 -3.84
CA LEU A 657 -25.67 -10.44 -3.89
C LEU A 657 -25.89 -9.87 -2.49
N ARG A 658 -26.17 -10.73 -1.49
CA ARG A 658 -26.22 -10.33 -0.08
C ARG A 658 -24.86 -9.79 0.40
N ALA A 659 -23.78 -10.53 0.17
CA ALA A 659 -22.44 -10.09 0.56
C ALA A 659 -22.08 -8.74 -0.09
N ILE A 660 -22.38 -8.56 -1.38
CA ILE A 660 -22.20 -7.27 -2.07
C ILE A 660 -23.07 -6.18 -1.45
N SER A 661 -24.33 -6.46 -1.12
CA SER A 661 -25.23 -5.48 -0.48
C SER A 661 -24.74 -5.04 0.91
N GLU A 662 -24.14 -5.94 1.70
CA GLU A 662 -23.52 -5.62 2.98
C GLU A 662 -22.27 -4.73 2.78
N GLN A 663 -21.42 -5.04 1.77
CA GLN A 663 -20.28 -4.17 1.39
C GLN A 663 -20.72 -2.81 0.83
N MET A 664 -21.87 -2.71 0.15
CA MET A 664 -22.45 -1.44 -0.28
C MET A 664 -22.80 -0.55 0.91
N VAL A 665 -23.40 -1.09 1.98
CA VAL A 665 -23.69 -0.31 3.21
C VAL A 665 -22.41 0.26 3.81
N ILE A 666 -21.35 -0.55 3.92
CA ILE A 666 -20.07 -0.09 4.46
C ILE A 666 -19.43 0.99 3.56
N ALA A 667 -19.48 0.83 2.23
CA ALA A 667 -18.99 1.83 1.28
C ALA A 667 -19.80 3.15 1.35
N LEU A 668 -21.12 3.08 1.51
CA LEU A 668 -22.00 4.24 1.71
C LEU A 668 -21.66 4.98 3.00
N ASN A 669 -21.49 4.26 4.11
CA ASN A 669 -21.07 4.83 5.40
C ASN A 669 -19.68 5.47 5.30
N ASN A 670 -18.72 4.82 4.64
CA ASN A 670 -17.38 5.37 4.45
C ASN A 670 -17.36 6.64 3.58
N ALA A 671 -18.15 6.68 2.50
CA ALA A 671 -18.33 7.87 1.69
C ALA A 671 -19.03 9.00 2.49
N GLY A 672 -20.00 8.65 3.32
CA GLY A 672 -20.65 9.54 4.28
C GLY A 672 -19.65 10.12 5.27
N LEU A 673 -18.89 9.28 5.98
CA LEU A 673 -17.87 9.63 6.97
C LEU A 673 -16.74 10.50 6.40
N ARG A 674 -16.27 10.22 5.17
CA ARG A 674 -15.25 11.05 4.51
C ARG A 674 -15.77 12.45 4.21
N ARG A 675 -17.02 12.58 3.74
CA ARG A 675 -17.72 13.88 3.64
C ARG A 675 -17.96 14.51 5.01
N LEU A 676 -18.23 13.70 6.04
CA LEU A 676 -18.49 14.14 7.41
C LEU A 676 -17.26 14.80 8.05
N VAL A 677 -16.09 14.14 7.97
CA VAL A 677 -14.79 14.64 8.45
C VAL A 677 -14.37 15.88 7.67
N LYS A 678 -14.66 15.92 6.37
CA LYS A 678 -14.40 17.08 5.51
C LYS A 678 -15.36 18.26 5.76
N ASN A 679 -16.53 18.02 6.36
CA ASN A 679 -17.55 19.05 6.61
C ASN A 679 -17.62 19.54 8.07
N LEU A 680 -17.03 18.84 9.05
CA LEU A 680 -17.20 19.14 10.48
C LEU A 680 -16.26 20.24 11.05
N SER A 681 -15.25 20.66 10.31
CA SER A 681 -14.23 21.61 10.81
C SER A 681 -14.13 22.90 9.97
N VAL A 682 -15.16 23.21 9.18
CA VAL A 682 -15.00 24.06 7.99
C VAL A 682 -15.21 25.55 8.23
N THR A 683 -16.05 25.99 9.16
CA THR A 683 -16.35 27.44 9.35
C THR A 683 -15.60 28.05 10.52
N ASP A 684 -15.18 29.30 10.35
CA ASP A 684 -14.75 30.21 11.42
C ASP A 684 -15.98 30.96 11.95
N GLU A 685 -16.35 30.68 13.20
CA GLU A 685 -17.61 31.13 13.82
C GLU A 685 -17.73 32.65 13.92
N LYS A 686 -16.60 33.36 14.04
CA LYS A 686 -16.60 34.82 14.17
C LYS A 686 -16.73 35.53 12.82
N SER A 687 -16.09 35.01 11.77
CA SER A 687 -16.06 35.65 10.45
C SER A 687 -17.08 35.09 9.45
N GLY A 688 -17.66 33.91 9.71
CA GLY A 688 -18.56 33.21 8.78
C GLY A 688 -17.86 32.64 7.54
N LEU A 689 -16.53 32.77 7.44
CA LEU A 689 -15.73 32.25 6.33
C LEU A 689 -15.32 30.79 6.55
N LEU A 690 -14.96 30.12 5.46
CA LEU A 690 -14.43 28.77 5.50
C LEU A 690 -12.93 28.79 5.90
N LYS A 691 -12.46 27.80 6.68
CA LYS A 691 -11.06 27.70 7.13
C LYS A 691 -10.15 27.27 5.98
N ARG A 692 -8.90 27.79 5.96
CA ARG A 692 -7.87 27.48 4.95
C ARG A 692 -7.71 25.98 4.66
N ALA A 693 -7.85 25.12 5.68
CA ALA A 693 -7.73 23.67 5.54
C ALA A 693 -8.69 23.05 4.51
N SER A 694 -9.82 23.69 4.22
CA SER A 694 -10.82 23.21 3.25
C SER A 694 -10.67 23.82 1.86
N TYR A 695 -9.77 24.78 1.65
CA TYR A 695 -9.65 25.57 0.42
C TYR A 695 -9.34 24.70 -0.82
N ILE A 696 -8.18 24.02 -0.83
CA ILE A 696 -7.76 23.14 -1.94
C ILE A 696 -8.81 22.05 -2.17
N ASP A 697 -9.37 21.56 -1.08
CA ASP A 697 -10.19 20.36 -1.04
C ASP A 697 -11.62 20.62 -1.57
N LEU A 698 -12.14 21.85 -1.43
CA LEU A 698 -13.37 22.32 -2.06
C LEU A 698 -13.13 22.86 -3.47
N LEU A 699 -11.96 23.48 -3.73
CA LEU A 699 -11.55 23.90 -5.07
C LEU A 699 -11.45 22.70 -6.04
N LEU A 700 -10.85 21.59 -5.60
CA LEU A 700 -10.84 20.33 -6.35
C LEU A 700 -12.25 19.78 -6.62
N ALA A 701 -13.20 19.99 -5.70
CA ALA A 701 -14.57 19.56 -5.88
C ALA A 701 -15.30 20.42 -6.93
N GLU A 702 -15.15 21.74 -6.86
CA GLU A 702 -15.77 22.66 -7.81
C GLU A 702 -15.14 22.55 -9.20
N THR A 703 -13.82 22.44 -9.32
CA THR A 703 -13.15 22.14 -10.60
C THR A 703 -13.64 20.83 -11.21
N ARG A 704 -13.81 19.75 -10.42
CA ARG A 704 -14.36 18.48 -10.92
C ARG A 704 -15.79 18.62 -11.43
N ARG A 705 -16.64 19.35 -10.70
CA ARG A 705 -18.02 19.66 -11.11
C ARG A 705 -18.02 20.48 -12.42
N SER A 706 -17.23 21.53 -12.50
CA SER A 706 -17.19 22.43 -13.66
C SER A 706 -16.58 21.77 -14.90
N VAL A 707 -15.62 20.86 -14.76
CA VAL A 707 -15.15 20.00 -15.88
C VAL A 707 -16.26 19.10 -16.42
N GLN A 708 -17.17 18.60 -15.56
CA GLN A 708 -18.34 17.81 -15.99
C GLN A 708 -19.43 18.68 -16.62
N GLN A 709 -19.58 19.92 -16.17
CA GLN A 709 -20.62 20.86 -16.62
C GLN A 709 -20.15 21.78 -17.77
N SER A 710 -18.86 21.70 -18.16
CA SER A 710 -18.19 22.62 -19.09
C SER A 710 -18.30 24.10 -18.67
N GLY A 711 -18.31 24.36 -17.37
CA GLY A 711 -18.38 25.70 -16.78
C GLY A 711 -17.00 26.28 -16.43
N PRO A 712 -16.83 27.61 -16.43
CA PRO A 712 -15.60 28.27 -15.97
C PRO A 712 -15.54 28.33 -14.43
N VAL A 713 -14.34 28.30 -13.86
CA VAL A 713 -14.10 28.59 -12.43
C VAL A 713 -13.01 29.64 -12.33
N SER A 714 -13.26 30.68 -11.53
CA SER A 714 -12.27 31.72 -11.24
C SER A 714 -11.86 31.71 -9.77
N ILE A 715 -10.57 31.91 -9.52
CA ILE A 715 -10.01 32.09 -8.17
C ILE A 715 -9.64 33.55 -7.98
N LEU A 716 -10.13 34.11 -6.89
CA LEU A 716 -9.87 35.46 -6.43
C LEU A 716 -9.14 35.43 -5.08
N LEU A 717 -7.96 36.03 -5.00
CA LEU A 717 -7.26 36.29 -3.74
C LEU A 717 -7.32 37.78 -3.44
N MET A 718 -7.79 38.17 -2.26
CA MET A 718 -7.88 39.56 -1.80
C MET A 718 -7.07 39.76 -0.52
N GLN A 719 -6.08 40.65 -0.55
CA GLN A 719 -5.28 41.03 0.61
C GLN A 719 -5.64 42.43 1.11
N PHE A 720 -5.82 42.56 2.43
CA PHE A 720 -6.18 43.79 3.12
C PHE A 720 -4.97 44.31 3.91
N GLY A 721 -4.12 45.09 3.24
CA GLY A 721 -2.87 45.60 3.81
C GLY A 721 -1.79 44.54 4.08
N LYS A 722 -0.56 45.02 4.33
CA LYS A 722 0.60 44.17 4.63
C LYS A 722 0.56 43.74 6.10
N ARG A 723 0.49 42.42 6.35
CA ARG A 723 0.41 41.80 7.69
C ARG A 723 1.33 42.46 8.74
N ALA A 724 2.63 42.55 8.45
CA ALA A 724 3.64 43.09 9.38
C ALA A 724 3.50 44.60 9.65
N ALA A 725 2.92 45.37 8.71
CA ALA A 725 2.63 46.78 8.94
C ALA A 725 1.37 46.95 9.79
N MET A 726 0.29 46.22 9.45
CA MET A 726 -0.99 46.34 10.15
C MET A 726 -0.92 45.90 11.61
N VAL A 727 -0.29 44.76 11.90
CA VAL A 727 -0.10 44.29 13.30
C VAL A 727 0.76 45.28 14.10
N LYS A 728 1.74 45.93 13.48
CA LYS A 728 2.60 46.92 14.14
C LYS A 728 1.93 48.29 14.33
N GLU A 729 1.02 48.69 13.43
CA GLU A 729 0.35 50.00 13.49
C GLU A 729 -0.91 49.99 14.35
N VAL A 730 -1.61 48.85 14.47
CA VAL A 730 -2.98 48.78 15.04
C VAL A 730 -3.14 47.67 16.09
N GLY A 731 -2.20 46.72 16.18
CA GLY A 731 -2.30 45.55 17.06
C GLY A 731 -3.02 44.36 16.41
N GLU A 732 -2.74 43.15 16.88
CA GLU A 732 -3.23 41.90 16.28
C GLU A 732 -4.75 41.73 16.46
N GLU A 733 -5.28 41.96 17.66
CA GLU A 733 -6.73 41.88 17.97
C GLU A 733 -7.57 42.80 17.07
N ALA A 734 -7.09 44.02 16.80
CA ALA A 734 -7.78 44.99 15.95
C ALA A 734 -7.76 44.58 14.46
N VAL A 735 -6.70 43.88 14.02
CA VAL A 735 -6.62 43.29 12.68
C VAL A 735 -7.54 42.07 12.57
N GLU A 736 -7.66 41.25 13.63
CA GLU A 736 -8.58 40.13 13.68
C GLU A 736 -10.03 40.61 13.56
N ALA A 737 -10.46 41.56 14.40
CA ALA A 737 -11.81 42.14 14.39
C ALA A 737 -12.16 42.82 13.05
N MET A 738 -11.21 43.54 12.43
CA MET A 738 -11.39 44.11 11.09
C MET A 738 -11.65 43.02 10.04
N MET A 739 -10.91 41.91 10.11
CA MET A 739 -11.03 40.80 9.16
C MET A 739 -12.27 39.93 9.43
N GLU A 740 -12.74 39.84 10.68
CA GLU A 740 -14.06 39.26 11.02
C GLU A 740 -15.18 40.07 10.37
N GLN A 741 -15.16 41.41 10.50
CA GLN A 741 -16.15 42.29 9.87
C GLN A 741 -16.15 42.17 8.33
N ILE A 742 -14.97 42.14 7.71
CA ILE A 742 -14.84 41.93 6.25
C ILE A 742 -15.36 40.53 5.86
N GLY A 743 -15.08 39.50 6.67
CA GLY A 743 -15.57 38.14 6.46
C GLY A 743 -17.09 38.03 6.49
N GLN A 744 -17.74 38.62 7.50
CA GLN A 744 -19.19 38.64 7.63
C GLN A 744 -19.86 39.37 6.45
N LEU A 745 -19.28 40.52 6.03
CA LEU A 745 -19.73 41.26 4.84
C LEU A 745 -19.62 40.40 3.58
N PHE A 746 -18.55 39.63 3.43
CA PHE A 746 -18.34 38.76 2.28
C PHE A 746 -19.30 37.57 2.28
N ALA A 747 -19.39 36.82 3.38
CA ALA A 747 -20.28 35.66 3.53
C ALA A 747 -21.75 36.01 3.23
N THR A 748 -22.17 37.25 3.54
CA THR A 748 -23.54 37.74 3.28
C THR A 748 -23.76 38.22 1.83
N ASN A 749 -22.70 38.51 1.06
CA ASN A 749 -22.79 39.17 -0.26
C ASN A 749 -22.28 38.35 -1.46
N ILE A 750 -21.64 37.21 -1.22
CA ILE A 750 -21.31 36.21 -2.25
C ILE A 750 -22.56 35.35 -2.61
N ARG A 751 -22.53 34.65 -3.75
CA ARG A 751 -23.63 33.75 -4.15
C ARG A 751 -23.58 32.45 -3.37
N SER A 752 -24.68 31.69 -3.34
CA SER A 752 -24.75 30.36 -2.73
C SER A 752 -23.81 29.31 -3.35
N ASN A 753 -23.30 29.57 -4.56
CA ASN A 753 -22.34 28.71 -5.27
C ASN A 753 -20.89 29.19 -5.10
N ASP A 754 -20.68 30.40 -4.58
CA ASP A 754 -19.35 30.96 -4.36
C ASP A 754 -18.86 30.53 -2.96
N LEU A 755 -17.56 30.27 -2.82
CA LEU A 755 -16.98 29.78 -1.57
C LEU A 755 -15.87 30.74 -1.10
N ALA A 756 -16.03 31.37 0.07
CA ALA A 756 -15.05 32.31 0.62
C ALA A 756 -14.32 31.73 1.83
N PHE A 757 -13.00 31.94 1.89
CA PHE A 757 -12.08 31.31 2.81
C PHE A 757 -11.16 32.31 3.50
N ARG A 758 -10.93 32.14 4.81
CA ARG A 758 -9.82 32.80 5.51
C ARG A 758 -8.51 32.15 5.04
N TYR A 759 -7.81 32.79 4.10
CA TYR A 759 -6.60 32.25 3.46
C TYR A 759 -5.36 32.52 4.33
N GLU A 760 -5.25 33.74 4.86
CA GLU A 760 -4.23 34.15 5.83
C GLU A 760 -4.79 35.19 6.81
N LEU A 761 -3.92 35.70 7.71
CA LEU A 761 -4.28 36.71 8.71
C LEU A 761 -4.96 37.95 8.09
N THR A 762 -4.47 38.45 6.95
CA THR A 762 -5.04 39.60 6.20
C THR A 762 -5.46 39.27 4.76
N THR A 763 -5.65 37.98 4.43
CA THR A 763 -5.95 37.53 3.06
C THR A 763 -7.18 36.63 3.03
N ILE A 764 -8.13 36.90 2.13
CA ILE A 764 -9.31 36.07 1.86
C ILE A 764 -9.16 35.48 0.45
N ALA A 765 -9.46 34.19 0.31
CA ALA A 765 -9.59 33.53 -0.99
C ALA A 765 -11.07 33.30 -1.30
N ILE A 766 -11.49 33.48 -2.55
CA ILE A 766 -12.84 33.23 -3.02
C ILE A 766 -12.77 32.37 -4.28
N ILE A 767 -13.52 31.27 -4.28
CA ILE A 767 -13.74 30.41 -5.43
C ILE A 767 -15.09 30.82 -6.04
N LEU A 768 -15.07 31.23 -7.29
CA LEU A 768 -16.26 31.64 -8.05
C LEU A 768 -16.60 30.53 -9.05
N GLY A 769 -17.60 29.72 -8.71
CA GLY A 769 -18.12 28.66 -9.58
C GLY A 769 -18.95 29.24 -10.74
N ASP A 770 -18.93 28.55 -11.87
CA ASP A 770 -19.63 28.93 -13.11
C ASP A 770 -19.38 30.41 -13.55
N THR A 771 -18.20 30.95 -13.24
CA THR A 771 -17.87 32.39 -13.40
C THR A 771 -16.55 32.57 -14.15
N ALA A 772 -16.59 33.23 -15.32
CA ALA A 772 -15.42 33.56 -16.14
C ALA A 772 -14.72 34.86 -15.69
N GLU A 773 -13.48 35.10 -16.14
CA GLU A 773 -12.60 36.19 -15.71
C GLU A 773 -13.29 37.58 -15.69
N LYS A 774 -14.07 37.89 -16.74
CA LYS A 774 -14.79 39.17 -16.86
C LYS A 774 -15.89 39.36 -15.82
N GLU A 775 -16.59 38.28 -15.47
CA GLU A 775 -17.65 38.30 -14.46
C GLU A 775 -17.06 38.28 -13.05
N ALA A 776 -15.95 37.56 -12.86
CA ALA A 776 -15.18 37.58 -11.63
C ALA A 776 -14.59 38.98 -11.35
N LEU A 777 -14.13 39.72 -12.38
CA LEU A 777 -13.77 41.12 -12.25
C LEU A 777 -14.93 41.99 -11.73
N MET A 778 -16.16 41.81 -12.25
CA MET A 778 -17.34 42.50 -11.72
C MET A 778 -17.64 42.12 -10.26
N ALA A 779 -17.40 40.87 -9.86
CA ALA A 779 -17.51 40.45 -8.46
C ALA A 779 -16.46 41.17 -7.57
N VAL A 780 -15.21 41.31 -8.03
CA VAL A 780 -14.18 42.10 -7.32
C VAL A 780 -14.63 43.55 -7.14
N GLU A 781 -15.18 44.19 -8.17
CA GLU A 781 -15.66 45.57 -8.06
C GLU A 781 -16.85 45.72 -7.11
N LYS A 782 -17.78 44.76 -7.08
CA LYS A 782 -18.87 44.70 -6.10
C LYS A 782 -18.32 44.60 -4.68
N LEU A 783 -17.38 43.68 -4.43
CA LEU A 783 -16.76 43.49 -3.11
C LEU A 783 -15.95 44.72 -2.68
N ARG A 784 -15.20 45.35 -3.60
CA ARG A 784 -14.51 46.64 -3.37
C ARG A 784 -15.48 47.71 -2.85
N ASN A 785 -16.64 47.86 -3.49
CA ASN A 785 -17.61 48.89 -3.12
C ASN A 785 -18.23 48.63 -1.75
N LEU A 786 -18.37 47.36 -1.33
CA LEU A 786 -18.81 46.99 0.02
C LEU A 786 -17.74 47.31 1.07
N ILE A 787 -16.47 47.00 0.79
CA ILE A 787 -15.34 47.26 1.70
C ILE A 787 -15.04 48.76 1.83
N ALA A 788 -15.44 49.60 0.86
CA ALA A 788 -15.33 51.04 0.97
C ALA A 788 -16.11 51.61 2.19
N GLY A 789 -17.08 50.88 2.76
CA GLY A 789 -17.70 51.25 4.04
C GLY A 789 -16.84 51.00 5.28
N VAL A 790 -15.80 50.15 5.19
CA VAL A 790 -14.97 49.71 6.32
C VAL A 790 -13.78 50.67 6.52
N ARG A 791 -13.59 51.12 7.77
CA ARG A 791 -12.50 52.00 8.19
C ARG A 791 -11.39 51.18 8.85
N LEU A 792 -10.14 51.65 8.75
CA LEU A 792 -9.04 51.13 9.54
C LEU A 792 -9.27 51.44 11.03
N PRO A 793 -9.08 50.50 11.96
CA PRO A 793 -9.31 50.77 13.38
C PRO A 793 -8.42 51.94 13.85
N GLY A 794 -9.03 52.93 14.51
CA GLY A 794 -8.33 54.13 14.99
C GLY A 794 -7.99 55.19 13.93
N ARG A 795 -8.42 55.07 12.67
CA ARG A 795 -8.21 56.11 11.62
C ARG A 795 -9.43 56.31 10.73
N GLU A 796 -9.59 57.51 10.16
CA GLU A 796 -10.64 57.77 9.14
C GLU A 796 -10.31 57.18 7.75
N GLN A 797 -9.15 56.55 7.57
CA GLN A 797 -8.75 55.97 6.29
C GLN A 797 -9.50 54.65 5.99
N HIS A 798 -9.85 54.44 4.72
CA HIS A 798 -10.45 53.18 4.25
C HIS A 798 -9.41 52.05 4.27
N VAL A 799 -9.88 50.80 4.43
CA VAL A 799 -9.00 49.62 4.37
C VAL A 799 -8.45 49.46 2.94
N PRO A 800 -7.11 49.54 2.71
CA PRO A 800 -6.54 49.32 1.39
C PRO A 800 -6.57 47.83 1.05
N PHE A 801 -7.18 47.49 -0.08
CA PHE A 801 -7.17 46.12 -0.61
C PHE A 801 -6.32 46.02 -1.89
N VAL A 802 -5.85 44.82 -2.17
CA VAL A 802 -5.17 44.42 -3.41
C VAL A 802 -5.72 43.05 -3.80
N ALA A 803 -5.93 42.78 -5.09
CA ALA A 803 -6.48 41.49 -5.53
C ALA A 803 -5.75 40.87 -6.73
N GLY A 804 -5.59 39.55 -6.68
CA GLY A 804 -5.14 38.71 -7.79
C GLY A 804 -6.28 37.81 -8.28
N LEU A 805 -6.46 37.73 -9.59
CA LEU A 805 -7.50 36.91 -10.24
C LEU A 805 -6.89 35.96 -11.28
N ALA A 806 -7.36 34.71 -11.31
CA ALA A 806 -7.05 33.75 -12.36
C ALA A 806 -8.25 32.84 -12.69
N GLU A 807 -8.57 32.68 -13.98
CA GLU A 807 -9.52 31.67 -14.47
C GLU A 807 -8.81 30.31 -14.67
N ALA A 808 -9.44 29.21 -14.25
CA ALA A 808 -8.91 27.86 -14.38
C ALA A 808 -8.99 27.34 -15.82
N VAL A 809 -7.93 26.68 -16.30
CA VAL A 809 -7.88 26.14 -17.68
C VAL A 809 -8.64 24.83 -17.77
N MET A 810 -9.96 24.91 -17.96
CA MET A 810 -10.83 23.74 -18.05
C MET A 810 -10.62 22.98 -19.37
N ARG A 811 -9.76 21.95 -19.35
CA ARG A 811 -9.65 20.95 -20.42
C ARG A 811 -9.94 19.56 -19.88
N GLN A 812 -10.81 18.81 -20.56
CA GLN A 812 -11.16 17.43 -20.23
C GLN A 812 -9.99 16.44 -20.28
N GLN A 813 -8.83 16.87 -20.79
CA GLN A 813 -7.61 16.09 -20.96
C GLN A 813 -6.61 16.21 -19.79
N TYR A 814 -6.82 17.16 -18.87
CA TYR A 814 -5.95 17.37 -17.71
C TYR A 814 -6.61 16.81 -16.44
N ASP A 815 -5.81 16.32 -15.49
CA ASP A 815 -6.34 15.96 -14.18
C ASP A 815 -6.84 17.24 -13.47
N PRO A 816 -8.02 17.22 -12.83
CA PRO A 816 -8.47 18.31 -11.96
C PRO A 816 -7.42 18.76 -10.92
N VAL A 817 -6.49 17.90 -10.48
CA VAL A 817 -5.37 18.26 -9.61
C VAL A 817 -4.37 19.20 -10.29
N ASP A 818 -4.04 18.95 -11.55
CA ASP A 818 -3.10 19.79 -12.32
C ASP A 818 -3.74 21.14 -12.62
N ILE A 819 -5.02 21.13 -13.03
CA ILE A 819 -5.82 22.34 -13.26
C ILE A 819 -5.84 23.21 -12.00
N VAL A 820 -6.12 22.63 -10.83
CA VAL A 820 -6.14 23.34 -9.54
C VAL A 820 -4.76 23.88 -9.15
N THR A 821 -3.71 23.09 -9.33
CA THR A 821 -2.34 23.50 -8.98
C THR A 821 -1.89 24.69 -9.83
N GLU A 822 -2.16 24.66 -11.13
CA GLU A 822 -1.80 25.72 -12.07
C GLU A 822 -2.57 27.03 -11.78
N VAL A 823 -3.88 26.97 -11.56
CA VAL A 823 -4.68 28.19 -11.29
C VAL A 823 -4.36 28.82 -9.92
N ILE A 824 -4.03 28.03 -8.88
CA ILE A 824 -3.56 28.57 -7.59
C ILE A 824 -2.27 29.36 -7.79
N ASN A 825 -1.26 28.73 -8.42
CA ASN A 825 0.03 29.38 -8.69
C ASN A 825 -0.15 30.68 -9.49
N ARG A 826 -1.07 30.71 -10.45
CA ARG A 826 -1.36 31.90 -11.24
C ARG A 826 -2.09 33.00 -10.46
N ALA A 827 -3.02 32.64 -9.57
CA ALA A 827 -3.72 33.57 -8.70
C ALA A 827 -2.77 34.21 -7.67
N GLU A 828 -1.84 33.44 -7.10
CA GLU A 828 -0.81 33.94 -6.18
C GLU A 828 0.19 34.87 -6.91
N GLN A 829 0.61 34.53 -8.12
CA GLN A 829 1.42 35.42 -8.96
C GLN A 829 0.69 36.72 -9.30
N ALA A 830 -0.59 36.65 -9.68
CA ALA A 830 -1.40 37.84 -9.94
C ALA A 830 -1.55 38.72 -8.69
N LEU A 831 -1.69 38.14 -7.50
CA LEU A 831 -1.70 38.89 -6.24
C LEU A 831 -0.34 39.54 -5.96
N ALA A 832 0.77 38.85 -6.20
CA ALA A 832 2.12 39.40 -6.03
C ALA A 832 2.39 40.57 -7.00
N ASP A 833 2.00 40.43 -8.27
CA ASP A 833 2.08 41.48 -9.29
C ASP A 833 1.23 42.70 -8.84
N ALA A 834 0.01 42.49 -8.35
CA ALA A 834 -0.86 43.55 -7.83
C ALA A 834 -0.29 44.25 -6.58
N ILE A 835 0.38 43.51 -5.68
CA ILE A 835 1.06 44.08 -4.50
C ILE A 835 2.23 44.99 -4.91
N ALA A 836 2.91 44.67 -6.02
CA ALA A 836 4.00 45.47 -6.57
C ALA A 836 3.50 46.76 -7.24
N GLU A 837 2.32 46.73 -7.91
CA GLU A 837 1.71 47.94 -8.51
C GLU A 837 1.14 48.93 -7.46
N GLY A 838 0.79 48.46 -6.26
CA GLY A 838 0.37 49.30 -5.14
C GLY A 838 -1.09 49.10 -4.69
N PRO A 839 -1.55 49.87 -3.68
CA PRO A 839 -2.87 49.69 -3.08
C PRO A 839 -4.01 50.02 -4.04
N GLY A 840 -5.11 49.27 -3.96
CA GLY A 840 -6.30 49.43 -4.80
C GLY A 840 -6.21 48.76 -6.18
N LYS A 841 -5.13 48.01 -6.45
CA LYS A 841 -4.90 47.32 -7.73
C LYS A 841 -5.51 45.92 -7.76
N VAL A 842 -5.98 45.56 -8.96
CA VAL A 842 -6.51 44.24 -9.30
C VAL A 842 -5.77 43.78 -10.55
N VAL A 843 -5.05 42.66 -10.46
CA VAL A 843 -4.33 42.07 -11.61
C VAL A 843 -4.96 40.73 -11.97
N CYS A 844 -5.16 40.51 -13.27
CA CYS A 844 -5.67 39.25 -13.81
C CYS A 844 -4.55 38.60 -14.64
N ARG A 845 -4.31 37.30 -14.44
CA ARG A 845 -3.40 36.53 -15.31
C ARG A 845 -4.18 35.57 -16.20
N ALA A 846 -4.20 35.87 -17.49
CA ALA A 846 -4.59 34.93 -18.54
C ALA A 846 -3.66 33.72 -18.56
N ALA A 847 -4.18 32.56 -18.96
CA ALA A 847 -3.40 31.33 -19.07
C ALA A 847 -2.44 31.38 -20.27
N THR A 848 -1.14 31.23 -20.02
CA THR A 848 -0.11 31.13 -21.07
C THR A 848 -0.14 29.75 -21.71
N ALA A 849 -0.67 29.65 -22.94
CA ALA A 849 -0.89 28.40 -23.67
C ALA A 849 0.38 27.61 -24.09
N ALA A 850 1.56 27.93 -23.56
CA ALA A 850 2.87 27.49 -24.05
C ALA A 850 3.65 26.52 -23.12
N THR A 851 3.16 26.24 -21.90
CA THR A 851 3.91 25.44 -20.90
C THR A 851 3.14 24.25 -20.31
N ALA A 852 1.98 23.90 -20.86
CA ALA A 852 1.21 22.71 -20.46
C ALA A 852 1.59 21.45 -21.28
N ALA A 853 2.89 21.28 -21.50
CA ALA A 853 3.53 20.09 -22.04
C ALA A 853 4.89 19.93 -21.34
N VAL A 854 5.13 18.76 -20.74
CA VAL A 854 6.27 18.41 -19.88
C VAL A 854 6.19 18.93 -18.44
N ALA A 855 5.46 18.18 -17.61
CA ALA A 855 5.95 17.62 -16.35
C ALA A 855 5.16 16.32 -16.07
#